data_AF-A0A954UII3-F1
#
_entry.id   AF-A0A954UII3-F1
#
_cell.length_a   1.000
_cell.length_b   1.000
_cell.length_c   1.000
_cell.angle_alpha   90.00
_cell.angle_beta   90.00
_cell.angle_gamma   90.00
#
_symmetry.space_group_name_H-M   'P 1'
#
loop_
_entity.id
_entity.type
_entity.pdbx_description
1 polymer ?
#
loop_
_entity_poly.entity_id
_entity_poly.type
_entity_poly.pdbx_seq_one_letter_code
_entity_poly.pdbx_strand_id
1 'polypeptide(L)'
;MAQDKLDRDFLRSSNLKRSFGESIVARRAAARSSRRLLLESERLEPRTMLTTSFGTIDVAEVQTLAGEAVAIWQAAGLTSDQLQALEQLSYEVTDLGDYNLGQYRSGIITIDDNAAGNLWFVDDTPALNDEFHIEGNSLVANDDSLAYAKIDLLTTLLHEQGHALGLTGIGVCGINVMNESLQVGLRRLPSVGQADGATPGSLTTVEYLTTDTTGGGQAFNVRQPFTAMNFVIALSGIFPSRNLSGGNDYLGSVELFAGNFAPRGYALAQGQLLTINSNQSLYSILGTTYGGDGRTTFALPDLRGRVPIGAGQGPGLSNYRLGEKSGAESVTLTVANLPAHTHDVANVGPTTSTGSFEPFNNRQPTLALTPVIVTQGLFPSHSLSSEELLGSVEWFAGNFAPRGTLLANGQLLPIAQHTALFSILGTTYGGDGRTTFGLPDLRGRMAVGAGSGPGLAPVRLGEMGGRESTTLTTTLLPSHNHGIPGTGTSTSNTGVGTSFDMRQPYLGLNYDISLFGVYPSRSLDTDEAVEMAREETIGEGFVSGNSILEESVARLLITPLMEEGIQRWKLAGIDEAQVETLQSTRLEMRDLPSGRLAATEGNVITLDRDASNRGWFVDLTPADDLEFSETDVNTGELVASVEEAYRHYDLLTAIMHEQGHVLGLEHAFVPVDLMYGGLTVGGRRLPQAADLTVSATLNSGPHFLAGSDPIIASVGMFAGNFAPRNWATADGRLLSVAQNDALFSLIGTTFGGDGRSTFGLPDLRGRAPLGVGNGPGLSNFNWGQRGGSGSHTLTIAEIPAHTHDFNQPPTAVTLTPAAATLPENTNTTNAIELATIAITDDGLGSNVLSLSGADSSHFEIVGDKLQLKAGVSLDFEVQDTYTVTVNVDDSTVGGAVDASQAFTLTVTNSSELTGIDVQSGQTQRSFVRYLDIVFDIGGSDLADLIAGNRFQLTQFDLNGENGVVKTPPTPVAVGNRLQFDFGVQGIGGNMNSNVGDGYYEIALDMDHDGSFESTQHFYRLLGDVTGDGVVDAVDRSQVLAAQGMTYSPENDVNGSGGVTLVDTTLVTRALGRSLKNGLALDD
;
A
#
# COMPACT_ATOMS: atom_id res chain seq x y z
N MET A 1 47.70 -46.40 2.99
CA MET A 1 48.52 -47.52 2.48
C MET A 1 47.98 -48.78 3.13
N ALA A 2 47.04 -49.44 2.45
CA ALA A 2 47.32 -50.42 1.40
C ALA A 2 47.49 -51.79 2.07
N GLN A 3 46.55 -52.72 1.82
CA GLN A 3 46.75 -53.79 0.81
C GLN A 3 47.85 -54.74 1.31
N ASP A 4 47.64 -56.01 1.50
CA ASP A 4 46.89 -56.96 0.70
C ASP A 4 47.21 -58.34 1.30
N LYS A 5 46.42 -59.36 0.96
CA LYS A 5 46.76 -60.79 1.12
C LYS A 5 46.87 -61.34 2.54
N LEU A 6 45.82 -62.07 2.93
CA LEU A 6 46.01 -63.51 3.13
C LEU A 6 44.69 -64.24 2.94
N ASP A 7 44.59 -64.75 1.73
CA ASP A 7 43.57 -65.62 1.17
C ASP A 7 43.47 -66.97 1.90
N ARG A 8 42.24 -67.51 1.90
CA ARG A 8 41.81 -68.92 2.01
C ARG A 8 41.22 -69.45 3.31
N ASP A 9 39.91 -69.66 3.20
CA ASP A 9 39.19 -70.91 3.40
C ASP A 9 39.29 -71.69 4.74
N PHE A 10 38.06 -71.95 5.20
CA PHE A 10 37.59 -73.17 5.86
C PHE A 10 37.58 -73.21 7.39
N LEU A 11 36.38 -72.94 7.93
CA LEU A 11 35.65 -73.76 8.90
C LEU A 11 36.48 -74.48 9.98
N ARG A 12 36.30 -74.06 11.24
CA ARG A 12 35.78 -74.92 12.33
C ARG A 12 35.85 -74.25 13.71
N SER A 13 34.92 -74.69 14.56
CA SER A 13 34.85 -74.54 16.02
C SER A 13 34.56 -73.13 16.54
N SER A 14 33.34 -72.76 16.93
CA SER A 14 32.48 -73.36 17.98
C SER A 14 33.26 -73.72 19.24
N ASN A 15 33.06 -72.96 20.32
CA ASN A 15 32.49 -73.45 21.58
C ASN A 15 32.79 -72.50 22.75
N LEU A 16 31.75 -72.11 23.48
CA LEU A 16 31.45 -72.49 24.88
C LEU A 16 30.65 -71.37 25.55
N LYS A 17 29.32 -71.49 25.61
CA LYS A 17 28.52 -72.18 26.66
C LYS A 17 28.67 -71.59 28.08
N ARG A 18 27.64 -70.85 28.49
CA ARG A 18 26.98 -70.91 29.82
C ARG A 18 25.51 -70.52 29.57
N SER A 19 24.58 -71.47 29.43
CA SER A 19 23.86 -72.18 30.51
C SER A 19 23.02 -71.25 31.40
N PHE A 20 21.72 -71.15 31.15
CA PHE A 20 20.64 -71.67 32.03
C PHE A 20 19.24 -71.22 31.53
N GLY A 21 18.34 -72.19 31.33
CA GLY A 21 16.87 -71.99 31.38
C GLY A 21 16.12 -71.75 30.07
N GLU A 22 15.76 -72.82 29.35
CA GLU A 22 14.74 -72.80 28.29
C GLU A 22 13.31 -72.65 28.86
N SER A 23 12.36 -72.35 27.94
CA SER A 23 10.89 -72.43 28.07
C SER A 23 10.24 -71.14 28.57
N ILE A 24 9.85 -70.19 27.69
CA ILE A 24 8.55 -70.22 26.99
C ILE A 24 8.60 -69.54 25.57
N VAL A 25 9.77 -69.11 25.09
CA VAL A 25 9.90 -68.37 23.81
C VAL A 25 10.18 -69.29 22.60
N ALA A 26 10.61 -70.55 22.81
CA ALA A 26 10.99 -71.46 21.74
C ALA A 26 9.82 -72.15 20.99
N ARG A 27 8.55 -71.88 21.35
CA ARG A 27 7.38 -72.39 20.60
C ARG A 27 6.70 -71.37 19.67
N ARG A 28 7.15 -70.11 19.59
CA ARG A 28 6.62 -69.12 18.62
C ARG A 28 7.53 -68.86 17.40
N ALA A 29 8.80 -69.26 17.43
CA ALA A 29 9.76 -68.99 16.35
C ALA A 29 9.76 -70.02 15.19
N ALA A 30 9.07 -71.15 15.32
CA ALA A 30 9.01 -72.20 14.28
C ALA A 30 7.87 -72.03 13.25
N ALA A 31 7.08 -70.95 13.34
CA ALA A 31 6.04 -70.61 12.35
C ALA A 31 6.46 -69.53 11.33
N ARG A 32 7.65 -68.92 11.49
CA ARG A 32 8.09 -67.77 10.66
C ARG A 32 9.03 -68.11 9.48
N SER A 33 9.41 -69.38 9.26
CA SER A 33 10.38 -69.75 8.21
C SER A 33 9.85 -70.65 7.08
N SER A 34 8.54 -70.85 6.97
CA SER A 34 7.95 -71.71 5.91
C SER A 34 7.03 -70.97 4.93
N ARG A 35 7.09 -69.64 4.87
CA ARG A 35 6.33 -68.83 3.89
C ARG A 35 7.22 -67.81 3.16
N ARG A 36 8.50 -68.16 2.95
CA ARG A 36 9.51 -67.33 2.25
C ARG A 36 10.15 -68.03 1.05
N LEU A 37 9.48 -69.01 0.42
CA LEU A 37 10.00 -69.71 -0.77
C LEU A 37 8.88 -70.45 -1.50
N LEU A 38 8.07 -69.71 -2.24
CA LEU A 38 7.29 -70.17 -3.40
C LEU A 38 6.46 -68.98 -3.88
N LEU A 39 7.08 -68.13 -4.71
CA LEU A 39 6.46 -67.29 -5.74
C LEU A 39 7.56 -66.42 -6.36
N GLU A 40 8.45 -67.08 -7.10
CA GLU A 40 9.25 -66.42 -8.11
C GLU A 40 9.35 -67.35 -9.31
N SER A 41 8.28 -67.36 -10.11
CA SER A 41 8.30 -67.54 -11.55
C SER A 41 6.88 -67.43 -12.11
N GLU A 42 6.78 -66.73 -13.23
CA GLU A 42 5.63 -66.62 -14.15
C GLU A 42 4.60 -65.51 -13.88
N ARG A 43 4.95 -64.35 -14.48
CA ARG A 43 4.14 -63.57 -15.43
C ARG A 43 2.71 -63.15 -15.04
N LEU A 44 2.57 -61.82 -15.00
CA LEU A 44 1.53 -61.02 -15.67
C LEU A 44 0.08 -61.49 -15.46
N GLU A 45 -0.58 -60.92 -14.46
CA GLU A 45 -1.86 -60.25 -14.66
C GLU A 45 -1.89 -59.02 -13.73
N PRO A 46 -2.19 -57.80 -14.23
CA PRO A 46 -2.36 -56.64 -13.37
C PRO A 46 -3.65 -56.84 -12.58
N ARG A 47 -3.53 -57.18 -11.29
CA ARG A 47 -4.65 -56.99 -10.37
C ARG A 47 -4.82 -55.49 -10.22
N THR A 48 -5.85 -54.98 -10.88
CA THR A 48 -6.46 -53.67 -10.72
C THR A 48 -6.15 -53.06 -9.35
N MET A 49 -5.11 -52.22 -9.33
CA MET A 49 -5.08 -51.12 -8.38
C MET A 49 -6.35 -50.32 -8.68
N LEU A 50 -7.24 -50.25 -7.70
CA LEU A 50 -8.19 -49.15 -7.66
C LEU A 50 -7.32 -47.90 -7.55
N THR A 51 -7.07 -47.32 -8.72
CA THR A 51 -6.59 -45.97 -8.85
C THR A 51 -7.70 -45.05 -8.35
N THR A 52 -7.62 -44.63 -7.10
CA THR A 52 -8.21 -43.38 -6.64
C THR A 52 -7.07 -42.43 -6.27
N SER A 53 -7.34 -41.14 -6.45
CA SER A 53 -6.42 -40.02 -6.66
C SER A 53 -5.31 -39.85 -5.63
N PHE A 54 -4.20 -39.27 -6.09
CA PHE A 54 -3.26 -38.58 -5.22
C PHE A 54 -3.99 -37.53 -4.38
N GLY A 55 -4.07 -37.74 -3.06
CA GLY A 55 -4.15 -36.66 -2.07
C GLY A 55 -5.50 -36.29 -1.46
N THR A 56 -6.60 -36.96 -1.79
CA THR A 56 -7.94 -36.62 -1.23
C THR A 56 -8.57 -37.85 -0.58
N ILE A 57 -8.89 -37.77 0.72
CA ILE A 57 -9.66 -38.80 1.43
C ILE A 57 -11.12 -38.80 0.95
N ASP A 58 -11.77 -39.96 0.92
CA ASP A 58 -13.21 -40.04 0.61
C ASP A 58 -14.06 -40.16 1.89
N VAL A 59 -15.29 -39.69 1.83
CA VAL A 59 -16.24 -39.70 2.96
C VAL A 59 -16.50 -41.12 3.49
N ALA A 60 -16.40 -42.14 2.65
CA ALA A 60 -16.53 -43.54 3.06
C ALA A 60 -15.38 -44.02 3.97
N GLU A 61 -14.16 -43.52 3.74
CA GLU A 61 -12.99 -43.81 4.58
C GLU A 61 -13.14 -43.11 5.95
N VAL A 62 -13.57 -41.85 5.93
CA VAL A 62 -13.87 -41.07 7.13
C VAL A 62 -14.94 -41.74 7.98
N GLN A 63 -16.06 -42.16 7.38
CA GLN A 63 -17.15 -42.82 8.11
C GLN A 63 -16.72 -44.14 8.76
N THR A 64 -15.86 -44.91 8.08
CA THR A 64 -15.35 -46.18 8.62
C THR A 64 -14.48 -45.94 9.85
N LEU A 65 -13.55 -44.98 9.75
CA LEU A 65 -12.65 -44.62 10.85
C LEU A 65 -13.38 -43.92 12.00
N ALA A 66 -14.43 -43.15 11.69
CA ALA A 66 -15.26 -42.50 12.68
C ALA A 66 -16.03 -43.49 13.56
N GLY A 67 -16.47 -44.62 13.00
CA GLY A 67 -17.06 -45.72 13.77
C GLY A 67 -16.10 -46.30 14.81
N GLU A 68 -14.80 -46.40 14.47
CA GLU A 68 -13.77 -46.79 15.43
C GLU A 68 -13.53 -45.70 16.48
N ALA A 69 -13.51 -44.42 16.09
CA ALA A 69 -13.40 -43.31 17.02
C ALA A 69 -14.54 -43.31 18.07
N VAL A 70 -15.78 -43.63 17.66
CA VAL A 70 -16.91 -43.83 18.59
C VAL A 70 -16.65 -45.00 19.54
N ALA A 71 -16.13 -46.13 19.05
CA ALA A 71 -15.80 -47.27 19.89
C ALA A 71 -14.71 -46.94 20.94
N ILE A 72 -13.73 -46.11 20.55
CA ILE A 72 -12.67 -45.63 21.45
C ILE A 72 -13.24 -44.68 22.51
N TRP A 73 -14.12 -43.74 22.14
CA TRP A 73 -14.83 -42.89 23.11
C TRP A 73 -15.71 -43.73 24.05
N GLN A 74 -16.42 -44.72 23.53
CA GLN A 74 -17.22 -45.65 24.32
C GLN A 74 -16.35 -46.40 25.35
N ALA A 75 -15.16 -46.87 24.95
CA ALA A 75 -14.20 -47.49 25.85
C ALA A 75 -13.63 -46.52 26.90
N ALA A 76 -13.61 -45.21 26.60
CA ALA A 76 -13.25 -44.15 27.53
C ALA A 76 -14.37 -43.79 28.52
N GLY A 77 -15.59 -44.35 28.40
CA GLY A 77 -16.62 -44.29 29.44
C GLY A 77 -17.86 -43.44 29.12
N LEU A 78 -18.26 -43.29 27.85
CA LEU A 78 -19.49 -42.54 27.51
C LEU A 78 -20.76 -43.07 28.20
N THR A 79 -21.64 -42.15 28.55
CA THR A 79 -23.04 -42.46 28.91
C THR A 79 -23.86 -42.87 27.67
N SER A 80 -25.03 -43.49 27.87
CA SER A 80 -25.91 -43.89 26.76
C SER A 80 -26.37 -42.71 25.90
N ASP A 81 -26.60 -41.54 26.49
CA ASP A 81 -27.04 -40.34 25.78
C ASP A 81 -25.90 -39.73 24.94
N GLN A 82 -24.68 -39.74 25.49
CA GLN A 82 -23.46 -39.32 24.78
C GLN A 82 -23.12 -40.24 23.60
N LEU A 83 -23.26 -41.56 23.81
CA LEU A 83 -23.05 -42.54 22.74
C LEU A 83 -24.08 -42.35 21.62
N GLN A 84 -25.36 -42.18 21.97
CA GLN A 84 -26.42 -41.93 20.99
C GLN A 84 -26.19 -40.63 20.20
N ALA A 85 -25.62 -39.60 20.82
CA ALA A 85 -25.27 -38.35 20.13
C ALA A 85 -24.15 -38.55 19.08
N LEU A 86 -23.13 -39.35 19.40
CA LEU A 86 -22.06 -39.67 18.43
C LEU A 86 -22.53 -40.57 17.29
N GLU A 87 -23.43 -41.52 17.56
CA GLU A 87 -24.02 -42.41 16.55
C GLU A 87 -24.92 -41.67 15.53
N GLN A 88 -25.37 -40.46 15.86
CA GLN A 88 -26.20 -39.62 14.99
C GLN A 88 -25.40 -38.62 14.13
N LEU A 89 -24.07 -38.62 14.26
CA LEU A 89 -23.22 -37.71 13.49
C LEU A 89 -23.20 -38.08 12.00
N SER A 90 -23.22 -37.04 11.18
CA SER A 90 -22.92 -37.13 9.75
C SER A 90 -21.51 -36.61 9.48
N TYR A 91 -20.90 -37.07 8.38
CA TYR A 91 -19.52 -36.74 8.03
C TYR A 91 -19.46 -36.20 6.62
N GLU A 92 -18.67 -35.15 6.43
CA GLU A 92 -18.39 -34.51 5.15
C GLU A 92 -16.89 -34.35 4.96
N VAL A 93 -16.45 -34.31 3.70
CA VAL A 93 -15.06 -34.01 3.34
C VAL A 93 -15.07 -32.83 2.38
N THR A 94 -14.34 -31.78 2.73
CA THR A 94 -14.14 -30.59 1.90
C THR A 94 -12.82 -29.93 2.28
N ASP A 95 -12.23 -29.16 1.39
CA ASP A 95 -11.10 -28.28 1.72
C ASP A 95 -11.58 -27.21 2.73
N LEU A 96 -11.00 -27.24 3.95
CA LEU A 96 -11.30 -26.32 5.06
C LEU A 96 -10.32 -25.13 5.10
N GLY A 97 -9.35 -25.06 4.18
CA GLY A 97 -8.30 -24.04 4.11
C GLY A 97 -7.10 -24.31 5.04
N ASP A 98 -6.06 -23.46 4.94
CA ASP A 98 -4.78 -23.72 5.60
C ASP A 98 -4.89 -23.72 7.14
N TYR A 99 -4.42 -24.83 7.74
CA TYR A 99 -4.30 -25.19 9.18
C TYR A 99 -5.47 -25.91 9.86
N ASN A 100 -6.68 -25.95 9.29
CA ASN A 100 -7.80 -26.68 9.90
C ASN A 100 -7.79 -28.15 9.44
N LEU A 101 -7.93 -29.06 10.40
CA LEU A 101 -7.98 -30.51 10.13
C LEU A 101 -9.42 -31.06 10.14
N GLY A 102 -10.30 -30.47 10.94
CA GLY A 102 -11.70 -30.86 11.08
C GLY A 102 -12.53 -29.74 11.72
N GLN A 103 -13.86 -29.87 11.61
CA GLN A 103 -14.82 -28.98 12.25
C GLN A 103 -16.12 -29.73 12.58
N TYR A 104 -16.64 -29.60 13.79
CA TYR A 104 -17.99 -30.01 14.17
C TYR A 104 -19.01 -28.86 14.09
N ARG A 105 -20.14 -29.08 13.39
CA ARG A 105 -21.26 -28.12 13.31
C ARG A 105 -22.60 -28.84 13.22
N SER A 106 -23.50 -28.60 14.19
CA SER A 106 -24.92 -29.02 14.14
C SER A 106 -25.14 -30.50 13.78
N GLY A 107 -24.33 -31.41 14.33
CA GLY A 107 -24.45 -32.85 14.03
C GLY A 107 -23.68 -33.31 12.79
N ILE A 108 -22.92 -32.43 12.14
CA ILE A 108 -22.05 -32.72 11.00
C ILE A 108 -20.59 -32.53 11.43
N ILE A 109 -19.72 -33.50 11.16
CA ILE A 109 -18.26 -33.37 11.26
C ILE A 109 -17.73 -33.23 9.84
N THR A 110 -17.12 -32.10 9.53
CA THR A 110 -16.45 -31.84 8.26
C THR A 110 -14.95 -32.04 8.46
N ILE A 111 -14.30 -32.85 7.61
CA ILE A 111 -12.86 -33.11 7.63
C ILE A 111 -12.21 -32.46 6.42
N ASP A 112 -11.02 -31.89 6.62
CA ASP A 112 -10.23 -31.32 5.54
C ASP A 112 -9.80 -32.38 4.50
N ASP A 113 -9.85 -32.07 3.22
CA ASP A 113 -9.58 -33.07 2.18
C ASP A 113 -8.10 -33.46 2.05
N ASN A 114 -7.17 -32.59 2.47
CA ASN A 114 -5.74 -32.69 2.21
C ASN A 114 -4.84 -32.59 3.48
N ALA A 115 -5.44 -32.55 4.66
CA ALA A 115 -4.80 -32.40 5.97
C ALA A 115 -3.98 -31.10 6.09
N ALA A 116 -4.54 -29.98 5.63
CA ALA A 116 -3.87 -28.68 5.57
C ALA A 116 -2.48 -28.79 4.90
N GLY A 117 -2.39 -29.56 3.82
CA GLY A 117 -1.17 -29.79 3.02
C GLY A 117 -0.21 -30.86 3.56
N ASN A 118 -0.49 -31.52 4.69
CA ASN A 118 0.43 -32.47 5.34
C ASN A 118 0.14 -33.95 5.05
N LEU A 119 -0.90 -34.25 4.24
CA LEU A 119 -1.40 -35.60 3.91
C LEU A 119 -1.94 -36.41 5.11
N TRP A 120 -3.09 -37.04 4.89
CA TRP A 120 -3.71 -37.93 5.87
C TRP A 120 -3.01 -39.28 5.99
N PHE A 121 -2.77 -39.71 7.23
CA PHE A 121 -2.60 -41.11 7.61
C PHE A 121 -3.97 -41.68 7.97
N VAL A 122 -4.43 -42.59 7.12
CA VAL A 122 -5.63 -43.41 7.33
C VAL A 122 -5.15 -44.77 7.81
N ASP A 123 -5.56 -45.15 9.00
CA ASP A 123 -5.12 -46.39 9.63
C ASP A 123 -6.07 -47.54 9.28
N ASP A 124 -5.57 -48.58 8.63
CA ASP A 124 -6.35 -49.77 8.31
C ASP A 124 -6.53 -50.72 9.52
N THR A 125 -5.72 -50.51 10.58
CA THR A 125 -5.72 -51.28 11.83
C THR A 125 -5.75 -50.40 13.08
N PRO A 126 -6.72 -49.48 13.22
CA PRO A 126 -6.73 -48.44 14.26
C PRO A 126 -6.75 -48.99 15.70
N ALA A 127 -7.25 -50.22 15.89
CA ALA A 127 -7.26 -50.90 17.18
C ALA A 127 -5.89 -51.45 17.62
N LEU A 128 -4.93 -51.65 16.72
CA LEU A 128 -3.66 -52.30 17.00
C LEU A 128 -2.54 -51.31 17.36
N ASN A 129 -2.56 -50.12 16.77
CA ASN A 129 -1.54 -49.07 16.95
C ASN A 129 -0.09 -49.55 16.68
N ASP A 130 0.11 -50.57 15.83
CA ASP A 130 1.43 -51.18 15.56
C ASP A 130 2.40 -50.17 14.89
N GLU A 131 1.86 -49.11 14.28
CA GLU A 131 2.52 -48.01 13.60
C GLU A 131 3.17 -46.99 14.56
N PHE A 132 2.80 -47.05 15.84
CA PHE A 132 3.19 -46.10 16.86
C PHE A 132 3.88 -46.79 18.03
N HIS A 133 4.78 -46.08 18.70
CA HIS A 133 5.30 -46.44 20.01
C HIS A 133 4.90 -45.37 21.04
N ILE A 134 4.90 -45.76 22.32
CA ILE A 134 4.50 -44.85 23.40
C ILE A 134 5.70 -43.97 23.77
N GLU A 135 5.51 -42.66 23.68
CA GLU A 135 6.46 -41.66 24.18
C GLU A 135 5.70 -40.65 25.06
N GLY A 136 5.91 -40.71 26.39
CA GLY A 136 5.11 -39.94 27.34
C GLY A 136 3.62 -40.35 27.34
N ASN A 137 2.73 -39.37 27.13
CA ASN A 137 1.26 -39.56 27.05
C ASN A 137 0.73 -39.62 25.61
N SER A 138 1.61 -39.78 24.60
CA SER A 138 1.23 -39.83 23.19
C SER A 138 1.79 -41.05 22.48
N LEU A 139 1.15 -41.38 21.37
CA LEU A 139 1.61 -42.39 20.44
C LEU A 139 2.38 -41.69 19.32
N VAL A 140 3.68 -41.98 19.20
CA VAL A 140 4.57 -41.40 18.21
C VAL A 140 4.87 -42.45 17.14
N ALA A 141 4.74 -42.06 15.87
CA ALA A 141 4.94 -42.95 14.74
C ALA A 141 6.38 -43.47 14.68
N ASN A 142 6.55 -44.74 14.36
CA ASN A 142 7.87 -45.32 14.14
C ASN A 142 8.50 -44.71 12.87
N ASP A 143 9.83 -44.50 12.85
CA ASP A 143 10.56 -43.90 11.71
C ASP A 143 10.36 -44.64 10.37
N ASP A 144 9.97 -45.92 10.40
CA ASP A 144 9.69 -46.77 9.24
C ASP A 144 8.19 -46.93 8.92
N SER A 145 7.32 -46.26 9.66
CA SER A 145 5.86 -46.28 9.48
C SER A 145 5.38 -45.28 8.44
N LEU A 146 4.28 -45.62 7.75
CA LEU A 146 3.56 -44.70 6.87
C LEU A 146 2.96 -43.49 7.61
N ALA A 147 2.85 -43.56 8.95
CA ALA A 147 2.36 -42.49 9.80
C ALA A 147 3.42 -41.40 10.08
N TYR A 148 4.73 -41.70 9.94
CA TYR A 148 5.84 -40.86 10.42
C TYR A 148 5.84 -39.41 9.92
N ALA A 149 5.30 -39.15 8.73
CA ALA A 149 5.30 -37.83 8.10
C ALA A 149 3.88 -37.37 7.69
N LYS A 150 2.85 -37.86 8.38
CA LYS A 150 1.44 -37.62 8.02
C LYS A 150 0.61 -37.26 9.25
N ILE A 151 -0.54 -36.63 9.04
CA ILE A 151 -1.50 -36.31 10.10
C ILE A 151 -2.42 -37.50 10.36
N ASP A 152 -2.59 -37.92 11.61
CA ASP A 152 -3.44 -39.05 12.00
C ASP A 152 -4.93 -38.69 11.95
N LEU A 153 -5.66 -39.24 10.97
CA LEU A 153 -7.10 -38.97 10.78
C LEU A 153 -7.95 -39.41 11.97
N LEU A 154 -7.57 -40.52 12.63
CA LEU A 154 -8.29 -41.04 13.80
C LEU A 154 -8.27 -40.04 14.96
N THR A 155 -7.12 -39.40 15.21
CA THR A 155 -6.99 -38.38 16.25
C THR A 155 -7.87 -37.16 15.96
N THR A 156 -7.92 -36.68 14.72
CA THR A 156 -8.80 -35.58 14.33
C THR A 156 -10.27 -35.95 14.53
N LEU A 157 -10.69 -37.16 14.13
CA LEU A 157 -12.07 -37.60 14.33
C LEU A 157 -12.45 -37.69 15.81
N LEU A 158 -11.54 -38.19 16.65
CA LEU A 158 -11.74 -38.21 18.10
C LEU A 158 -11.88 -36.80 18.69
N HIS A 159 -11.12 -35.83 18.18
CA HIS A 159 -11.21 -34.42 18.57
C HIS A 159 -12.59 -33.83 18.23
N GLU A 160 -13.03 -33.94 16.98
CA GLU A 160 -14.31 -33.39 16.52
C GLU A 160 -15.52 -34.06 17.20
N GLN A 161 -15.44 -35.37 17.46
CA GLN A 161 -16.43 -36.07 18.26
C GLN A 161 -16.47 -35.56 19.71
N GLY A 162 -15.33 -35.15 20.27
CA GLY A 162 -15.27 -34.49 21.57
C GLY A 162 -16.05 -33.17 21.59
N HIS A 163 -15.98 -32.37 20.53
CA HIS A 163 -16.82 -31.18 20.38
C HIS A 163 -18.31 -31.53 20.28
N ALA A 164 -18.67 -32.60 19.58
CA ALA A 164 -20.05 -33.10 19.54
C ALA A 164 -20.60 -33.52 20.91
N LEU A 165 -19.73 -34.03 21.78
CA LEU A 165 -20.06 -34.37 23.17
C LEU A 165 -20.19 -33.13 24.09
N GLY A 166 -19.79 -31.95 23.62
CA GLY A 166 -19.79 -30.71 24.39
C GLY A 166 -18.49 -30.44 25.15
N LEU A 167 -17.37 -31.08 24.78
CA LEU A 167 -16.05 -30.78 25.34
C LEU A 167 -15.44 -29.54 24.66
N THR A 168 -15.00 -28.57 25.46
CA THR A 168 -14.22 -27.40 25.02
C THR A 168 -12.73 -27.62 25.31
N GLY A 169 -11.83 -27.18 24.44
CA GLY A 169 -10.37 -27.39 24.53
C GLY A 169 -9.66 -26.77 25.75
N ILE A 170 -10.40 -26.22 26.72
CA ILE A 170 -9.86 -25.44 27.83
C ILE A 170 -10.13 -26.16 29.16
N GLY A 171 -9.27 -27.11 29.49
CA GLY A 171 -9.34 -27.82 30.77
C GLY A 171 -8.09 -28.66 31.00
N VAL A 172 -7.16 -28.10 31.78
CA VAL A 172 -5.86 -28.65 32.23
C VAL A 172 -4.82 -28.99 31.16
N CYS A 173 -3.65 -28.35 31.31
CA CYS A 173 -2.40 -28.66 30.63
C CYS A 173 -2.03 -30.15 30.78
N GLY A 174 -2.51 -30.93 29.83
CA GLY A 174 -2.23 -32.35 29.65
C GLY A 174 -2.41 -32.68 28.17
N ILE A 175 -1.49 -33.47 27.63
CA ILE A 175 -1.55 -33.93 26.24
C ILE A 175 -2.77 -34.85 26.10
N ASN A 176 -3.93 -34.31 25.75
CA ASN A 176 -5.18 -35.06 25.55
C ASN A 176 -5.71 -34.83 24.11
N VAL A 177 -6.76 -35.57 23.74
CA VAL A 177 -7.31 -35.54 22.38
C VAL A 177 -7.95 -34.20 21.99
N MET A 178 -8.33 -33.35 22.96
CA MET A 178 -8.96 -32.04 22.74
C MET A 178 -7.96 -30.89 22.57
N ASN A 179 -6.67 -31.17 22.45
CA ASN A 179 -5.66 -30.14 22.19
C ASN A 179 -5.75 -29.66 20.73
N GLU A 180 -5.77 -28.34 20.54
CA GLU A 180 -6.02 -27.61 19.28
C GLU A 180 -4.95 -27.81 18.20
N SER A 181 -3.80 -28.42 18.52
CA SER A 181 -2.75 -28.70 17.54
C SER A 181 -2.34 -30.17 17.52
N LEU A 182 -2.24 -30.73 16.31
CA LEU A 182 -1.75 -32.09 16.05
C LEU A 182 -0.50 -32.03 15.18
N GLN A 183 0.59 -32.64 15.64
CA GLN A 183 1.84 -32.76 14.89
C GLN A 183 1.78 -33.99 13.96
N VAL A 184 2.50 -33.95 12.84
CA VAL A 184 2.70 -35.13 11.98
C VAL A 184 3.32 -36.28 12.78
N GLY A 185 2.87 -37.50 12.49
CA GLY A 185 3.34 -38.71 13.19
C GLY A 185 2.84 -38.86 14.62
N LEU A 186 1.91 -38.03 15.09
CA LEU A 186 1.35 -38.14 16.44
C LEU A 186 -0.08 -38.69 16.40
N ARG A 187 -0.37 -39.66 17.29
CA ARG A 187 -1.73 -40.09 17.62
C ARG A 187 -2.05 -39.80 19.09
N ARG A 188 -3.27 -39.30 19.34
CA ARG A 188 -3.81 -39.07 20.69
C ARG A 188 -5.14 -39.80 20.85
N LEU A 189 -5.33 -40.40 22.02
CA LEU A 189 -6.55 -41.12 22.38
C LEU A 189 -7.22 -40.43 23.59
N PRO A 190 -8.55 -40.50 23.72
CA PRO A 190 -9.24 -40.01 24.90
C PRO A 190 -8.84 -40.80 26.15
N SER A 191 -8.74 -40.12 27.29
CA SER A 191 -8.53 -40.75 28.60
C SER A 191 -9.85 -41.27 29.17
N VAL A 192 -9.79 -42.29 30.03
CA VAL A 192 -10.97 -42.78 30.75
C VAL A 192 -11.60 -41.66 31.59
N GLY A 193 -12.90 -41.44 31.45
CA GLY A 193 -13.67 -40.38 32.12
C GLY A 193 -13.52 -38.99 31.48
N GLN A 194 -12.85 -38.86 30.34
CA GLN A 194 -12.62 -37.55 29.70
C GLN A 194 -13.93 -36.85 29.28
N ALA A 195 -15.00 -37.59 29.03
CA ALA A 195 -16.32 -37.05 28.69
C ALA A 195 -17.27 -36.92 29.90
N ASP A 196 -16.80 -37.15 31.13
CA ASP A 196 -17.64 -37.09 32.32
C ASP A 196 -18.18 -35.66 32.52
N GLY A 197 -19.51 -35.50 32.51
CA GLY A 197 -20.18 -34.20 32.66
C GLY A 197 -20.35 -33.40 31.36
N ALA A 198 -19.84 -33.88 30.22
CA ALA A 198 -20.07 -33.26 28.92
C ALA A 198 -21.52 -33.45 28.46
N THR A 199 -22.18 -32.38 27.99
CA THR A 199 -23.58 -32.42 27.52
C THR A 199 -23.62 -32.22 26.00
N PRO A 200 -24.03 -33.23 25.22
CA PRO A 200 -24.14 -33.11 23.77
C PRO A 200 -25.04 -31.95 23.35
N GLY A 201 -24.60 -31.15 22.37
CA GLY A 201 -25.38 -30.02 21.87
C GLY A 201 -25.41 -28.78 22.78
N SER A 202 -24.66 -28.75 23.90
CA SER A 202 -24.56 -27.54 24.76
C SER A 202 -23.85 -26.35 24.09
N LEU A 203 -23.22 -26.55 22.93
CA LEU A 203 -22.67 -25.48 22.09
C LEU A 203 -23.75 -24.98 21.13
N THR A 204 -24.86 -24.48 21.68
CA THR A 204 -25.89 -23.84 20.87
C THR A 204 -25.43 -22.44 20.47
N THR A 205 -25.17 -22.25 19.17
CA THR A 205 -24.82 -21.00 18.49
C THR A 205 -23.43 -20.44 18.84
N VAL A 206 -22.47 -20.70 17.96
CA VAL A 206 -21.31 -19.82 17.76
C VAL A 206 -21.85 -18.53 17.17
N GLU A 207 -22.24 -17.61 18.04
CA GLU A 207 -22.38 -16.22 17.67
C GLU A 207 -20.95 -15.72 17.42
N TYR A 208 -20.63 -15.42 16.17
CA TYR A 208 -19.39 -14.73 15.87
C TYR A 208 -19.53 -13.32 16.42
N LEU A 209 -19.10 -13.09 17.66
CA LEU A 209 -18.87 -11.73 18.12
C LEU A 209 -17.73 -11.17 17.27
N THR A 210 -18.08 -10.25 16.38
CA THR A 210 -17.10 -9.56 15.56
C THR A 210 -16.41 -8.53 16.43
N THR A 211 -15.08 -8.57 16.48
CA THR A 211 -14.32 -7.46 17.05
C THR A 211 -14.43 -6.23 16.15
N ASP A 212 -14.13 -5.07 16.72
CA ASP A 212 -13.97 -3.87 15.93
C ASP A 212 -12.81 -3.99 14.94
N THR A 213 -12.80 -3.04 14.00
CA THR A 213 -11.82 -3.04 12.93
C THR A 213 -10.61 -2.21 13.31
N THR A 214 -9.45 -2.84 13.49
CA THR A 214 -8.18 -2.12 13.72
C THR A 214 -7.52 -1.77 12.39
N GLY A 215 -6.97 -0.55 12.33
CA GLY A 215 -6.18 -0.05 11.21
C GLY A 215 -6.85 1.06 10.42
N GLY A 216 -6.10 1.66 9.50
CA GLY A 216 -6.57 2.78 8.68
C GLY A 216 -6.31 2.61 7.18
N GLY A 217 -5.64 1.53 6.78
CA GLY A 217 -5.27 1.24 5.39
C GLY A 217 -4.41 2.32 4.73
N GLN A 218 -3.66 3.10 5.51
CA GLN A 218 -2.83 4.16 4.95
C GLN A 218 -1.67 3.58 4.13
N ALA A 219 -1.36 4.21 3.01
CA ALA A 219 -0.21 3.83 2.19
C ALA A 219 1.10 4.20 2.90
N PHE A 220 2.12 3.34 2.81
CA PHE A 220 3.47 3.64 3.26
C PHE A 220 4.45 3.68 2.08
N ASN A 221 5.51 4.47 2.21
CA ASN A 221 6.50 4.67 1.15
C ASN A 221 7.45 3.48 1.02
N VAL A 222 7.66 2.99 -0.21
CA VAL A 222 8.57 1.87 -0.53
C VAL A 222 9.84 2.31 -1.29
N ARG A 223 10.10 3.62 -1.34
CA ARG A 223 11.32 4.15 -1.95
C ARG A 223 12.54 3.88 -1.06
N GLN A 224 13.56 3.35 -1.70
CA GLN A 224 14.82 2.95 -1.08
C GLN A 224 15.82 4.08 -1.06
N PRO A 225 16.93 3.95 -0.32
CA PRO A 225 17.96 4.97 -0.32
C PRO A 225 18.42 5.28 -1.75
N PHE A 226 18.23 6.52 -2.16
CA PHE A 226 18.59 6.98 -3.50
C PHE A 226 19.35 8.31 -3.44
N THR A 227 20.11 8.55 -4.51
CA THR A 227 20.63 9.88 -4.87
C THR A 227 20.09 10.21 -6.25
N ALA A 228 19.46 11.38 -6.36
CA ALA A 228 18.86 11.82 -7.60
C ALA A 228 19.94 12.29 -8.59
N MET A 229 19.94 11.70 -9.77
CA MET A 229 20.90 11.98 -10.84
C MET A 229 20.16 12.22 -12.15
N ASN A 230 20.78 12.94 -13.08
CA ASN A 230 20.28 12.96 -14.43
C ASN A 230 20.73 11.70 -15.17
N PHE A 231 19.94 11.31 -16.16
CA PHE A 231 20.32 10.31 -17.12
C PHE A 231 20.34 10.97 -18.48
N VAL A 232 21.41 10.76 -19.23
CA VAL A 232 21.56 11.31 -20.59
C VAL A 232 21.69 10.17 -21.58
N ILE A 233 21.14 10.34 -22.78
CA ILE A 233 21.22 9.38 -23.89
C ILE A 233 21.93 10.02 -25.07
N ALA A 234 22.87 9.29 -25.67
CA ALA A 234 23.61 9.73 -26.85
C ALA A 234 22.69 9.79 -28.08
N LEU A 235 22.58 10.99 -28.69
CA LEU A 235 21.84 11.25 -29.94
C LEU A 235 22.73 11.20 -31.19
N SER A 236 24.03 11.30 -31.01
CA SER A 236 25.06 11.22 -32.05
C SER A 236 26.23 10.42 -31.51
N GLY A 237 26.84 9.57 -32.34
CA GLY A 237 27.90 8.66 -31.93
C GLY A 237 28.15 7.60 -32.99
N ILE A 238 28.98 6.61 -32.68
CA ILE A 238 29.25 5.49 -33.59
C ILE A 238 28.02 4.59 -33.60
N PHE A 239 27.55 4.22 -34.80
CA PHE A 239 26.46 3.28 -34.94
C PHE A 239 26.90 1.93 -34.34
N PRO A 240 26.20 1.38 -33.34
CA PRO A 240 26.59 0.11 -32.73
C PRO A 240 26.38 -1.01 -33.74
N SER A 241 27.46 -1.42 -34.40
CA SER A 241 27.46 -2.55 -35.31
C SER A 241 27.73 -3.84 -34.54
N ARG A 242 27.20 -4.97 -35.02
CA ARG A 242 27.56 -6.29 -34.48
C ARG A 242 28.98 -6.73 -34.90
N ASN A 243 29.62 -6.05 -35.88
CA ASN A 243 30.76 -6.57 -36.65
C ASN A 243 31.94 -5.59 -36.92
N LEU A 244 31.97 -4.34 -36.44
CA LEU A 244 33.06 -3.36 -36.68
C LEU A 244 33.51 -2.65 -35.38
N SER A 245 34.78 -2.24 -35.31
CA SER A 245 35.50 -1.70 -34.14
C SER A 245 35.38 -0.18 -34.00
N GLY A 246 35.12 0.33 -32.79
CA GLY A 246 35.49 1.70 -32.39
C GLY A 246 34.51 2.40 -31.43
N GLY A 247 35.03 2.90 -30.30
CA GLY A 247 34.52 4.04 -29.51
C GLY A 247 33.57 3.77 -28.33
N ASN A 248 33.59 4.71 -27.36
CA ASN A 248 32.75 4.73 -26.14
C ASN A 248 31.35 5.33 -26.37
N ASP A 249 31.18 6.15 -27.41
CA ASP A 249 29.93 6.84 -27.70
C ASP A 249 29.08 6.05 -28.68
N TYR A 250 28.60 4.88 -28.25
CA TYR A 250 27.60 4.14 -29.02
C TYR A 250 26.28 4.91 -29.03
N LEU A 251 25.75 5.16 -30.23
CA LEU A 251 24.43 5.76 -30.37
C LEU A 251 23.39 4.98 -29.55
N GLY A 252 22.65 5.66 -28.67
CA GLY A 252 21.66 5.02 -27.78
C GLY A 252 22.20 4.48 -26.45
N SER A 253 23.47 4.71 -26.11
CA SER A 253 24.00 4.52 -24.75
C SER A 253 23.33 5.50 -23.77
N VAL A 254 23.05 5.03 -22.56
CA VAL A 254 22.49 5.82 -21.47
C VAL A 254 23.52 5.91 -20.35
N GLU A 255 23.72 7.11 -19.83
CA GLU A 255 24.78 7.42 -18.86
C GLU A 255 24.20 8.20 -17.66
N LEU A 256 24.68 7.90 -16.43
CA LEU A 256 24.38 8.75 -15.27
C LEU A 256 25.19 10.03 -15.41
N PHE A 257 24.53 11.17 -15.23
CA PHE A 257 25.17 12.48 -15.34
C PHE A 257 24.86 13.33 -14.11
N ALA A 258 25.92 13.88 -13.51
CA ALA A 258 25.79 14.71 -12.31
C ALA A 258 25.43 16.17 -12.64
N GLY A 259 25.64 16.63 -13.88
CA GLY A 259 25.30 17.98 -14.31
C GLY A 259 23.80 18.20 -14.53
N ASN A 260 23.39 19.46 -14.59
CA ASN A 260 21.97 19.86 -14.70
C ASN A 260 21.47 20.13 -16.13
N PHE A 261 22.31 19.89 -17.15
CA PHE A 261 21.98 20.09 -18.56
C PHE A 261 22.36 18.86 -19.39
N ALA A 262 21.72 18.66 -20.55
CA ALA A 262 22.18 17.67 -21.51
C ALA A 262 23.47 18.17 -22.21
N PRO A 263 24.58 17.42 -22.17
CA PRO A 263 25.76 17.75 -22.95
C PRO A 263 25.47 17.77 -24.46
N ARG A 264 26.33 18.44 -25.23
CA ARG A 264 26.19 18.47 -26.69
C ARG A 264 26.29 17.05 -27.25
N GLY A 265 25.37 16.66 -28.13
CA GLY A 265 25.29 15.30 -28.67
C GLY A 265 24.44 14.34 -27.83
N TYR A 266 23.92 14.80 -26.69
CA TYR A 266 23.06 14.03 -25.80
C TYR A 266 21.69 14.71 -25.62
N ALA A 267 20.71 13.93 -25.15
CA ALA A 267 19.48 14.43 -24.56
C ALA A 267 19.30 13.85 -23.16
N LEU A 268 18.61 14.57 -22.27
CA LEU A 268 18.15 13.98 -21.01
C LEU A 268 17.18 12.84 -21.32
N ALA A 269 17.29 11.69 -20.65
CA ALA A 269 16.38 10.56 -20.80
C ALA A 269 15.05 10.80 -20.06
N GLN A 270 14.21 11.67 -20.63
CA GLN A 270 12.98 12.18 -20.02
C GLN A 270 11.72 11.86 -20.85
N GLY A 271 11.77 10.84 -21.69
CA GLY A 271 10.61 10.41 -22.49
C GLY A 271 10.28 11.31 -23.67
N GLN A 272 11.21 12.14 -24.14
CA GLN A 272 10.96 13.05 -25.26
C GLN A 272 10.60 12.27 -26.52
N LEU A 273 9.57 12.74 -27.24
CA LEU A 273 9.26 12.27 -28.59
C LEU A 273 10.19 12.96 -29.60
N LEU A 274 10.92 12.17 -30.36
CA LEU A 274 11.80 12.62 -31.44
C LEU A 274 11.22 12.22 -32.79
N THR A 275 11.48 13.05 -33.81
CA THR A 275 11.08 12.70 -35.18
C THR A 275 12.02 11.65 -35.75
N ILE A 276 11.46 10.66 -36.45
CA ILE A 276 12.24 9.61 -37.12
C ILE A 276 13.08 10.22 -38.25
N ASN A 277 12.52 11.18 -38.99
CA ASN A 277 13.18 11.80 -40.15
C ASN A 277 14.56 12.41 -39.81
N SER A 278 14.71 13.00 -38.62
CA SER A 278 15.97 13.60 -38.17
C SER A 278 16.86 12.67 -37.33
N ASN A 279 16.38 11.46 -36.97
CA ASN A 279 17.08 10.56 -36.03
C ASN A 279 16.98 9.08 -36.47
N GLN A 280 17.09 8.81 -37.77
CA GLN A 280 16.86 7.46 -38.34
C GLN A 280 17.75 6.38 -37.71
N SER A 281 19.02 6.70 -37.48
CA SER A 281 19.98 5.77 -36.86
C SER A 281 19.60 5.43 -35.43
N LEU A 282 19.19 6.41 -34.63
CA LEU A 282 18.78 6.17 -33.23
C LEU A 282 17.45 5.39 -33.19
N TYR A 283 16.51 5.72 -34.08
CA TYR A 283 15.27 4.97 -34.23
C TYR A 283 15.51 3.50 -34.59
N SER A 284 16.49 3.19 -35.44
CA SER A 284 16.80 1.80 -35.81
C SER A 284 17.27 0.93 -34.63
N ILE A 285 17.72 1.56 -33.53
CA ILE A 285 18.20 0.89 -32.31
C ILE A 285 17.06 0.79 -31.28
N LEU A 286 16.37 1.91 -31.03
CA LEU A 286 15.34 2.01 -29.99
C LEU A 286 13.98 1.51 -30.46
N GLY A 287 13.68 1.62 -31.75
CA GLY A 287 12.36 1.40 -32.31
C GLY A 287 11.30 2.23 -31.57
N THR A 288 10.15 1.63 -31.29
CA THR A 288 9.08 2.21 -30.46
C THR A 288 9.09 1.70 -29.02
N THR A 289 10.21 1.11 -28.56
CA THR A 289 10.32 0.46 -27.24
C THR A 289 9.87 1.35 -26.09
N TYR A 290 10.17 2.65 -26.18
CA TYR A 290 9.83 3.63 -25.15
C TYR A 290 8.60 4.50 -25.50
N GLY A 291 7.98 4.28 -26.68
CA GLY A 291 6.82 5.01 -27.18
C GLY A 291 7.00 5.61 -28.58
N GLY A 292 6.02 6.42 -29.00
CA GLY A 292 5.90 7.00 -30.34
C GLY A 292 5.03 6.17 -31.28
N ASP A 293 4.75 6.71 -32.46
CA ASP A 293 3.84 6.09 -33.45
C ASP A 293 4.53 5.11 -34.41
N GLY A 294 5.88 5.04 -34.39
CA GLY A 294 6.70 4.20 -35.27
C GLY A 294 6.63 4.58 -36.75
N ARG A 295 6.00 5.71 -37.06
CA ARG A 295 5.82 6.21 -38.44
C ARG A 295 6.49 7.56 -38.62
N THR A 296 6.23 8.48 -37.70
CA THR A 296 6.79 9.84 -37.71
C THR A 296 7.66 10.11 -36.49
N THR A 297 7.40 9.40 -35.39
CA THR A 297 8.01 9.64 -34.08
C THR A 297 8.34 8.35 -33.33
N PHE A 298 9.34 8.44 -32.46
CA PHE A 298 9.68 7.47 -31.44
C PHE A 298 10.05 8.20 -30.15
N ALA A 299 10.03 7.53 -28.99
CA ALA A 299 10.39 8.14 -27.72
C ALA A 299 11.77 7.70 -27.22
N LEU A 300 12.42 8.57 -26.45
CA LEU A 300 13.55 8.24 -25.59
C LEU A 300 13.07 7.53 -24.31
N PRO A 301 13.95 6.83 -23.57
CA PRO A 301 13.66 6.36 -22.21
C PRO A 301 13.17 7.49 -21.30
N ASP A 302 12.23 7.22 -20.39
CA ASP A 302 11.76 8.17 -19.36
C ASP A 302 12.17 7.70 -17.97
N LEU A 303 13.31 8.20 -17.48
CA LEU A 303 13.87 7.84 -16.19
C LEU A 303 13.46 8.80 -15.06
N ARG A 304 12.70 9.85 -15.34
CA ARG A 304 12.28 10.81 -14.30
C ARG A 304 11.47 10.10 -13.21
N GLY A 305 11.95 10.21 -11.97
CA GLY A 305 11.40 9.55 -10.78
C GLY A 305 11.59 8.03 -10.74
N ARG A 306 12.38 7.44 -11.64
CA ARG A 306 12.54 5.98 -11.79
C ARG A 306 13.98 5.53 -11.60
N VAL A 307 14.13 4.29 -11.13
CA VAL A 307 15.42 3.59 -11.12
C VAL A 307 15.55 2.71 -12.37
N PRO A 308 16.68 2.75 -13.08
CA PRO A 308 16.95 1.77 -14.14
C PRO A 308 17.26 0.39 -13.55
N ILE A 309 16.51 -0.62 -13.96
CA ILE A 309 16.77 -2.04 -13.60
C ILE A 309 17.18 -2.83 -14.84
N GLY A 310 17.99 -3.87 -14.66
CA GLY A 310 18.38 -4.72 -15.79
C GLY A 310 17.21 -5.51 -16.36
N ALA A 311 17.01 -5.43 -17.66
CA ALA A 311 16.04 -6.25 -18.36
C ALA A 311 16.48 -7.73 -18.37
N GLY A 312 15.51 -8.63 -18.52
CA GLY A 312 15.68 -10.07 -18.47
C GLY A 312 15.30 -10.68 -17.12
N GLN A 313 15.50 -12.00 -17.03
CA GLN A 313 15.20 -12.80 -15.86
C GLN A 313 16.47 -13.21 -15.14
N GLY A 314 16.70 -12.65 -13.95
CA GLY A 314 17.78 -13.08 -13.06
C GLY A 314 17.40 -14.37 -12.29
N PRO A 315 18.38 -15.14 -11.78
CA PRO A 315 18.11 -16.31 -10.96
C PRO A 315 17.26 -15.95 -9.74
N GLY A 316 16.14 -16.65 -9.57
CA GLY A 316 15.18 -16.43 -8.48
C GLY A 316 14.36 -15.13 -8.59
N LEU A 317 14.41 -14.43 -9.74
CA LEU A 317 13.68 -13.17 -9.96
C LEU A 317 12.68 -13.31 -11.11
N SER A 318 11.68 -12.42 -11.14
CA SER A 318 10.78 -12.29 -12.28
C SER A 318 11.51 -11.75 -13.52
N ASN A 319 10.90 -11.94 -14.69
CA ASN A 319 11.41 -11.43 -15.95
C ASN A 319 10.95 -9.99 -16.19
N TYR A 320 11.87 -9.08 -16.53
CA TYR A 320 11.58 -7.67 -16.82
C TYR A 320 11.87 -7.35 -18.28
N ARG A 321 10.91 -6.75 -18.99
CA ARG A 321 11.09 -6.41 -20.41
C ARG A 321 11.86 -5.10 -20.56
N LEU A 322 12.65 -5.00 -21.63
CA LEU A 322 13.25 -3.74 -22.03
C LEU A 322 12.14 -2.70 -22.29
N GLY A 323 12.29 -1.49 -21.73
CA GLY A 323 11.29 -0.43 -21.82
C GLY A 323 10.10 -0.57 -20.87
N GLU A 324 10.01 -1.64 -20.08
CA GLU A 324 8.94 -1.83 -19.10
C GLU A 324 8.99 -0.77 -18.01
N LYS A 325 7.87 -0.07 -17.80
CA LYS A 325 7.68 0.92 -16.72
C LYS A 325 6.65 0.39 -15.74
N SER A 326 7.06 0.16 -14.51
CA SER A 326 6.17 -0.30 -13.42
C SER A 326 6.75 0.09 -12.05
N GLY A 327 6.23 -0.51 -10.97
CA GLY A 327 6.56 -0.19 -9.58
C GLY A 327 5.74 0.97 -9.03
N ALA A 328 5.79 1.15 -7.71
CA ALA A 328 5.01 2.17 -6.99
C ALA A 328 5.86 2.90 -5.94
N GLU A 329 5.55 4.17 -5.65
CA GLU A 329 6.25 4.93 -4.60
C GLU A 329 5.79 4.54 -3.19
N SER A 330 4.59 4.00 -3.10
CA SER A 330 3.94 3.59 -1.87
C SER A 330 3.08 2.36 -2.08
N VAL A 331 2.90 1.58 -1.02
CA VAL A 331 2.04 0.39 -0.99
C VAL A 331 0.98 0.60 0.10
N THR A 332 -0.26 0.23 -0.20
CA THR A 332 -1.33 0.05 0.78
C THR A 332 -1.48 -1.44 1.05
N LEU A 333 -1.34 -1.85 2.30
CA LEU A 333 -1.58 -3.24 2.67
C LEU A 333 -3.06 -3.57 2.56
N THR A 334 -3.35 -4.81 2.19
CA THR A 334 -4.69 -5.41 2.26
C THR A 334 -4.73 -6.44 3.39
N VAL A 335 -5.93 -6.84 3.84
CA VAL A 335 -6.07 -7.88 4.88
C VAL A 335 -5.33 -9.16 4.48
N ALA A 336 -5.33 -9.50 3.19
CA ALA A 336 -4.58 -10.65 2.68
C ALA A 336 -3.06 -10.54 2.87
N ASN A 337 -2.49 -9.33 2.96
CA ASN A 337 -1.07 -9.13 3.20
C ASN A 337 -0.67 -9.30 4.67
N LEU A 338 -1.63 -9.24 5.59
CA LEU A 338 -1.34 -9.48 7.00
C LEU A 338 -0.97 -10.95 7.18
N PRO A 339 0.09 -11.25 7.97
CA PRO A 339 0.33 -12.63 8.39
C PRO A 339 -0.90 -13.11 9.16
N ALA A 340 -1.22 -14.38 9.00
CA ALA A 340 -2.26 -15.01 9.76
C ALA A 340 -1.90 -14.89 11.27
N HIS A 341 -2.65 -14.07 12.01
CA HIS A 341 -2.45 -13.85 13.45
C HIS A 341 -3.73 -13.89 14.29
N THR A 342 -3.59 -14.21 15.59
CA THR A 342 -4.67 -14.28 16.60
C THR A 342 -4.34 -13.39 17.80
N HIS A 343 -5.32 -13.13 18.67
CA HIS A 343 -5.12 -12.48 19.95
C HIS A 343 -5.68 -13.31 21.12
N ASP A 344 -4.98 -13.30 22.25
CA ASP A 344 -5.52 -13.83 23.51
C ASP A 344 -6.54 -12.84 24.09
N VAL A 345 -7.72 -13.38 24.39
CA VAL A 345 -8.84 -12.72 25.03
C VAL A 345 -8.81 -13.02 26.52
N ALA A 346 -8.33 -12.07 27.31
CA ALA A 346 -8.31 -12.18 28.77
C ALA A 346 -9.57 -11.54 29.37
N ASN A 347 -10.67 -12.30 29.46
CA ASN A 347 -12.00 -11.80 29.88
C ASN A 347 -12.54 -10.70 28.93
N VAL A 348 -13.83 -10.35 29.05
CA VAL A 348 -14.48 -9.27 28.28
C VAL A 348 -13.69 -7.96 28.46
N GLY A 349 -12.80 -7.65 27.52
CA GLY A 349 -11.83 -6.56 27.59
C GLY A 349 -10.82 -6.60 26.44
N PRO A 350 -10.00 -5.54 26.27
CA PRO A 350 -9.14 -5.37 25.11
C PRO A 350 -8.14 -6.53 24.99
N THR A 351 -8.03 -7.07 23.78
CA THR A 351 -7.16 -8.21 23.50
C THR A 351 -5.69 -7.81 23.62
N THR A 352 -4.82 -8.76 24.00
CA THR A 352 -3.37 -8.49 24.07
C THR A 352 -2.79 -8.22 22.70
N SER A 353 -1.74 -7.40 22.61
CA SER A 353 -1.27 -6.89 21.32
C SER A 353 -0.45 -7.90 20.53
N THR A 354 -0.78 -8.11 19.25
CA THR A 354 0.01 -9.00 18.39
C THR A 354 1.14 -8.27 17.69
N GLY A 355 2.32 -8.90 17.71
CA GLY A 355 3.53 -8.44 17.03
C GLY A 355 4.48 -7.62 17.91
N SER A 356 5.70 -7.47 17.42
CA SER A 356 6.81 -6.84 18.16
C SER A 356 7.27 -5.52 17.56
N PHE A 357 6.54 -5.00 16.55
CA PHE A 357 6.83 -3.72 15.91
C PHE A 357 8.21 -3.68 15.21
N GLU A 358 8.68 -4.83 14.71
CA GLU A 358 9.98 -4.96 14.05
C GLU A 358 9.97 -4.31 12.65
N PRO A 359 11.04 -3.61 12.26
CA PRO A 359 11.16 -3.06 10.91
C PRO A 359 11.48 -4.16 9.88
N PHE A 360 10.83 -4.11 8.72
CA PHE A 360 11.18 -4.96 7.58
C PHE A 360 12.03 -4.22 6.56
N ASN A 361 12.84 -4.97 5.79
CA ASN A 361 13.74 -4.41 4.80
C ASN A 361 12.96 -3.91 3.57
N ASN A 362 13.17 -2.65 3.20
CA ASN A 362 12.47 -1.98 2.10
C ASN A 362 13.24 -2.08 0.76
N ARG A 363 14.30 -2.89 0.66
CA ARG A 363 15.17 -2.97 -0.52
C ARG A 363 14.66 -3.92 -1.60
N GLN A 364 14.71 -3.45 -2.85
CA GLN A 364 14.48 -4.22 -4.07
C GLN A 364 15.76 -4.98 -4.44
N PRO A 365 15.68 -5.96 -5.36
CA PRO A 365 16.85 -6.70 -5.78
C PRO A 365 17.93 -5.76 -6.32
N THR A 366 19.13 -5.83 -5.74
CA THR A 366 20.26 -4.96 -6.03
C THR A 366 21.54 -5.76 -6.18
N LEU A 367 22.52 -5.17 -6.87
CA LEU A 367 23.90 -5.66 -6.93
C LEU A 367 24.85 -4.49 -6.65
N ALA A 368 25.73 -4.67 -5.67
CA ALA A 368 26.68 -3.65 -5.27
C ALA A 368 27.87 -3.54 -6.24
N LEU A 369 28.00 -2.38 -6.89
CA LEU A 369 29.07 -2.02 -7.83
C LEU A 369 29.76 -0.74 -7.38
N THR A 370 30.96 -0.47 -7.90
CA THR A 370 31.75 0.71 -7.52
C THR A 370 31.33 1.91 -8.35
N PRO A 371 30.67 2.94 -7.78
CA PRO A 371 30.30 4.11 -8.54
C PRO A 371 31.51 5.06 -8.63
N VAL A 372 31.93 5.37 -9.86
CA VAL A 372 33.03 6.29 -10.13
C VAL A 372 32.53 7.47 -10.94
N ILE A 373 33.02 8.67 -10.65
CA ILE A 373 32.72 9.89 -11.40
C ILE A 373 33.95 10.31 -12.20
N VAL A 374 33.75 10.62 -13.47
CA VAL A 374 34.79 11.14 -14.36
C VAL A 374 35.17 12.56 -13.91
N THR A 375 36.44 12.78 -13.58
CA THR A 375 36.94 14.04 -13.00
C THR A 375 38.03 14.73 -13.84
N GLN A 376 38.52 14.05 -14.87
CA GLN A 376 39.47 14.59 -15.84
C GLN A 376 38.94 14.33 -17.27
N GLY A 377 38.84 15.38 -18.11
CA GLY A 377 38.33 15.37 -19.49
C GLY A 377 38.07 16.79 -20.04
N LEU A 378 37.93 16.97 -21.35
CA LEU A 378 37.77 18.27 -22.05
C LEU A 378 36.32 18.82 -22.05
N PHE A 379 36.19 20.15 -21.91
CA PHE A 379 34.95 20.93 -22.08
C PHE A 379 35.28 22.27 -22.79
N PRO A 380 34.48 22.83 -23.74
CA PRO A 380 33.19 22.42 -24.29
C PRO A 380 33.22 22.20 -25.82
N SER A 381 33.89 21.18 -26.35
CA SER A 381 33.67 20.77 -27.74
C SER A 381 34.21 19.37 -27.98
N HIS A 382 33.34 18.45 -28.40
CA HIS A 382 33.79 17.31 -29.17
C HIS A 382 34.28 17.86 -30.52
N SER A 383 35.60 18.06 -30.68
CA SER A 383 36.21 17.59 -31.91
C SER A 383 36.08 16.06 -31.90
N LEU A 384 36.09 15.41 -33.06
CA LEU A 384 35.81 13.97 -33.21
C LEU A 384 36.87 13.03 -32.58
N SER A 385 37.52 13.44 -31.49
CA SER A 385 38.58 12.77 -30.75
C SER A 385 38.14 12.54 -29.29
N SER A 386 37.61 11.34 -29.05
CA SER A 386 37.66 10.51 -27.82
C SER A 386 38.14 11.13 -26.49
N GLU A 387 37.24 11.70 -25.68
CA GLU A 387 37.46 11.83 -24.22
C GLU A 387 36.16 11.51 -23.45
N GLU A 388 36.29 10.91 -22.26
CA GLU A 388 35.18 10.57 -21.36
C GLU A 388 34.40 11.84 -20.92
N LEU A 389 33.07 11.75 -20.84
CA LEU A 389 32.19 12.86 -20.50
C LEU A 389 32.42 13.35 -19.06
N LEU A 390 33.12 14.47 -18.89
CA LEU A 390 33.39 15.06 -17.56
C LEU A 390 32.10 15.23 -16.74
N GLY A 391 32.10 14.70 -15.50
CA GLY A 391 30.94 14.74 -14.59
C GLY A 391 29.90 13.64 -14.81
N SER A 392 30.16 12.69 -15.71
CA SER A 392 29.40 11.45 -15.77
C SER A 392 29.79 10.48 -14.66
N VAL A 393 28.83 9.65 -14.25
CA VAL A 393 29.04 8.59 -13.27
C VAL A 393 28.89 7.25 -13.96
N GLU A 394 29.87 6.39 -13.73
CA GLU A 394 29.92 5.06 -14.29
C GLU A 394 29.86 4.01 -13.17
N TRP A 395 29.17 2.91 -13.45
CA TRP A 395 29.26 1.71 -12.62
C TRP A 395 30.50 0.93 -13.03
N PHE A 396 31.48 0.86 -12.15
CA PHE A 396 32.68 0.07 -12.37
C PHE A 396 32.55 -1.28 -11.66
N ALA A 397 32.79 -2.37 -12.39
CA ALA A 397 32.70 -3.71 -11.82
C ALA A 397 33.89 -4.03 -10.93
N GLY A 398 35.06 -3.36 -11.08
CA GLY A 398 36.19 -3.48 -10.17
C GLY A 398 35.97 -2.77 -8.82
N ASN A 399 36.92 -2.89 -7.90
CA ASN A 399 36.79 -2.42 -6.50
C ASN A 399 37.60 -1.16 -6.16
N PHE A 400 38.10 -0.44 -7.15
CA PHE A 400 38.89 0.78 -7.00
C PHE A 400 38.42 1.84 -8.01
N ALA A 401 38.83 3.10 -7.83
CA ALA A 401 38.60 4.15 -8.83
C ALA A 401 39.71 4.13 -9.89
N PRO A 402 39.39 3.89 -11.17
CA PRO A 402 40.34 4.03 -12.27
C PRO A 402 40.96 5.42 -12.37
N ARG A 403 42.17 5.53 -12.95
CA ARG A 403 42.78 6.83 -13.26
C ARG A 403 41.86 7.71 -14.11
N GLY A 404 41.77 8.99 -13.78
CA GLY A 404 40.85 9.95 -14.39
C GLY A 404 39.50 10.06 -13.68
N THR A 405 39.18 9.10 -12.81
CA THR A 405 37.93 9.05 -12.04
C THR A 405 38.18 9.18 -10.54
N LEU A 406 37.12 9.52 -9.80
CA LEU A 406 37.08 9.45 -8.34
C LEU A 406 35.86 8.65 -7.89
N LEU A 407 35.88 8.10 -6.67
CA LEU A 407 34.68 7.47 -6.10
C LEU A 407 33.55 8.50 -5.93
N ALA A 408 32.34 8.15 -6.36
CA ALA A 408 31.13 8.92 -6.10
C ALA A 408 30.63 8.66 -4.66
N ASN A 409 31.40 9.13 -3.68
CA ASN A 409 31.24 8.87 -2.25
C ASN A 409 30.92 10.14 -1.44
N GLY A 410 30.47 11.22 -2.09
CA GLY A 410 30.14 12.46 -1.40
C GLY A 410 31.33 13.34 -1.01
N GLN A 411 32.55 13.02 -1.46
CA GLN A 411 33.74 13.80 -1.11
C GLN A 411 33.64 15.27 -1.57
N LEU A 412 34.17 16.18 -0.75
CA LEU A 412 34.34 17.59 -1.11
C LEU A 412 35.66 17.77 -1.84
N LEU A 413 35.61 18.38 -3.02
CA LEU A 413 36.78 18.68 -3.83
C LEU A 413 37.09 20.19 -3.83
N PRO A 414 38.38 20.57 -3.87
CA PRO A 414 38.77 21.97 -4.00
C PRO A 414 38.45 22.50 -5.40
N ILE A 415 37.71 23.60 -5.47
CA ILE A 415 37.33 24.24 -6.75
C ILE A 415 38.57 24.63 -7.55
N ALA A 416 39.64 25.08 -6.87
CA ALA A 416 40.87 25.54 -7.51
C ALA A 416 41.56 24.45 -8.36
N GLN A 417 41.34 23.16 -8.07
CA GLN A 417 41.94 22.04 -8.80
C GLN A 417 40.96 21.38 -9.79
N HIS A 418 39.66 21.66 -9.67
CA HIS A 418 38.60 21.01 -10.45
C HIS A 418 37.58 22.03 -11.00
N THR A 419 38.06 23.14 -11.54
CA THR A 419 37.22 24.26 -12.01
C THR A 419 36.21 23.86 -13.10
N ALA A 420 36.61 22.97 -14.02
CA ALA A 420 35.75 22.46 -15.08
C ALA A 420 34.61 21.58 -14.52
N LEU A 421 34.94 20.65 -13.61
CA LEU A 421 33.94 19.79 -12.97
C LEU A 421 32.98 20.61 -12.09
N PHE A 422 33.49 21.61 -11.37
CA PHE A 422 32.66 22.54 -10.61
C PHE A 422 31.68 23.32 -11.51
N SER A 423 32.09 23.68 -12.73
CA SER A 423 31.20 24.38 -13.68
C SER A 423 30.01 23.53 -14.13
N ILE A 424 30.08 22.20 -13.97
CA ILE A 424 29.03 21.24 -14.30
C ILE A 424 28.16 20.93 -13.07
N LEU A 425 28.79 20.59 -11.95
CA LEU A 425 28.09 20.13 -10.74
C LEU A 425 27.57 21.29 -9.88
N GLY A 426 28.27 22.43 -9.90
CA GLY A 426 28.04 23.52 -8.96
C GLY A 426 28.13 23.04 -7.51
N THR A 427 27.22 23.51 -6.66
CA THR A 427 27.07 23.04 -5.27
C THR A 427 25.95 22.01 -5.09
N THR A 428 25.51 21.36 -6.18
CA THR A 428 24.33 20.46 -6.18
C THR A 428 24.46 19.34 -5.16
N TYR A 429 25.68 18.82 -4.97
CA TYR A 429 25.98 17.73 -4.05
C TYR A 429 26.77 18.20 -2.81
N GLY A 430 26.75 19.50 -2.51
CA GLY A 430 27.39 20.10 -1.33
C GLY A 430 28.58 21.01 -1.63
N GLY A 431 29.30 21.39 -0.56
CA GLY A 431 30.38 22.38 -0.58
C GLY A 431 29.90 23.82 -0.41
N ASP A 432 30.84 24.75 -0.29
CA ASP A 432 30.56 26.17 0.00
C ASP A 432 30.42 27.04 -1.26
N GLY A 433 30.70 26.48 -2.45
CA GLY A 433 30.67 27.15 -3.74
C GLY A 433 31.72 28.25 -3.90
N ARG A 434 32.69 28.34 -2.98
CA ARG A 434 33.77 29.33 -2.98
C ARG A 434 35.14 28.67 -3.03
N THR A 435 35.34 27.69 -2.16
CA THR A 435 36.57 26.92 -2.04
C THR A 435 36.37 25.45 -2.38
N THR A 436 35.17 24.92 -2.14
CA THR A 436 34.85 23.50 -2.31
C THR A 436 33.48 23.26 -2.94
N PHE A 437 33.32 22.11 -3.57
CA PHE A 437 32.05 21.56 -4.03
C PHE A 437 32.02 20.04 -3.79
N GLY A 438 30.83 19.45 -3.68
CA GLY A 438 30.66 18.02 -3.43
C GLY A 438 30.50 17.19 -4.70
N LEU A 439 30.96 15.95 -4.65
CA LEU A 439 30.59 14.88 -5.58
C LEU A 439 29.27 14.21 -5.13
N PRO A 440 28.55 13.51 -6.03
CA PRO A 440 27.44 12.66 -5.62
C PRO A 440 27.87 11.61 -4.57
N ASP A 441 27.00 11.28 -3.62
CA ASP A 441 27.20 10.15 -2.70
C ASP A 441 26.27 9.01 -3.08
N LEU A 442 26.84 7.93 -3.65
CA LEU A 442 26.11 6.74 -4.04
C LEU A 442 26.35 5.56 -3.10
N ARG A 443 27.12 5.72 -2.01
CA ARG A 443 27.39 4.63 -1.07
C ARG A 443 26.11 4.13 -0.42
N GLY A 444 25.77 2.86 -0.63
CA GLY A 444 24.53 2.24 -0.15
C GLY A 444 23.24 2.79 -0.81
N ARG A 445 23.37 3.54 -1.91
CA ARG A 445 22.26 4.22 -2.62
C ARG A 445 22.20 3.81 -4.09
N MET A 446 20.99 3.85 -4.64
CA MET A 446 20.75 3.73 -6.09
C MET A 446 20.64 5.12 -6.72
N ALA A 447 20.84 5.18 -8.04
CA ALA A 447 20.53 6.37 -8.82
C ALA A 447 19.05 6.38 -9.23
N VAL A 448 18.33 7.46 -8.88
CA VAL A 448 16.97 7.74 -9.37
C VAL A 448 17.02 8.91 -10.33
N GLY A 449 16.28 8.86 -11.43
CA GLY A 449 16.27 9.95 -12.39
C GLY A 449 15.60 11.21 -11.83
N ALA A 450 16.29 12.34 -11.88
CA ALA A 450 15.73 13.63 -11.49
C ALA A 450 14.60 14.07 -12.44
N GLY A 451 13.63 14.80 -11.91
CA GLY A 451 12.49 15.36 -12.63
C GLY A 451 11.15 14.81 -12.16
N SER A 452 10.10 15.19 -12.89
CA SER A 452 8.70 14.81 -12.63
C SER A 452 8.25 13.79 -13.66
N GLY A 453 8.34 12.51 -13.33
CA GLY A 453 7.80 11.44 -14.16
C GLY A 453 6.27 11.46 -14.18
N PRO A 454 5.61 11.01 -15.27
CA PRO A 454 4.15 10.90 -15.29
C PRO A 454 3.65 10.02 -14.14
N GLY A 455 2.75 10.57 -13.32
CA GLY A 455 2.17 9.89 -12.15
C GLY A 455 3.11 9.73 -10.95
N LEU A 456 4.28 10.38 -10.94
CA LEU A 456 5.30 10.24 -9.90
C LEU A 456 5.58 11.57 -9.20
N ALA A 457 5.98 11.51 -7.93
CA ALA A 457 6.44 12.66 -7.17
C ALA A 457 7.73 13.23 -7.80
N PRO A 458 7.87 14.58 -7.86
CA PRO A 458 9.06 15.23 -8.40
C PRO A 458 10.29 14.91 -7.54
N VAL A 459 11.40 14.54 -8.21
CA VAL A 459 12.70 14.32 -7.56
C VAL A 459 13.69 15.37 -8.04
N ARG A 460 14.32 16.12 -7.15
CA ARG A 460 15.26 17.19 -7.51
C ARG A 460 16.65 16.62 -7.71
N LEU A 461 17.42 17.13 -8.68
CA LEU A 461 18.81 16.70 -8.87
C LEU A 461 19.62 16.91 -7.56
N GLY A 462 20.40 15.91 -7.16
CA GLY A 462 21.16 15.92 -5.91
C GLY A 462 20.36 15.59 -4.65
N GLU A 463 19.03 15.46 -4.75
CA GLU A 463 18.19 15.01 -3.64
C GLU A 463 18.59 13.60 -3.20
N MET A 464 18.85 13.44 -1.91
CA MET A 464 18.98 12.13 -1.27
C MET A 464 17.70 11.83 -0.50
N GLY A 465 17.16 10.62 -0.66
CA GLY A 465 15.90 10.23 -0.02
C GLY A 465 15.73 8.71 0.12
N GLY A 466 14.54 8.30 0.55
CA GLY A 466 14.18 6.90 0.79
C GLY A 466 14.71 6.32 2.11
N ARG A 467 14.34 5.06 2.40
CA ARG A 467 14.69 4.36 3.66
C ARG A 467 15.06 2.90 3.41
N GLU A 468 15.98 2.36 4.22
CA GLU A 468 16.41 0.95 4.15
C GLU A 468 15.38 -0.02 4.71
N SER A 469 14.56 0.45 5.64
CA SER A 469 13.53 -0.34 6.28
C SER A 469 12.28 0.50 6.54
N THR A 470 11.18 -0.21 6.71
CA THR A 470 9.87 0.34 7.07
C THR A 470 9.41 -0.32 8.35
N THR A 471 9.01 0.50 9.33
CA THR A 471 8.28 0.05 10.50
C THR A 471 6.81 0.37 10.30
N LEU A 472 5.96 -0.65 10.34
CA LEU A 472 4.51 -0.44 10.24
C LEU A 472 4.00 0.23 11.51
N THR A 473 2.96 1.05 11.36
CA THR A 473 2.16 1.60 12.46
C THR A 473 0.75 1.04 12.35
N THR A 474 -0.03 1.11 13.43
CA THR A 474 -1.42 0.64 13.41
C THR A 474 -2.24 1.29 12.29
N THR A 475 -2.03 2.58 12.01
CA THR A 475 -2.70 3.30 10.91
C THR A 475 -2.36 2.79 9.50
N LEU A 476 -1.18 2.17 9.32
CA LEU A 476 -0.74 1.57 8.05
C LEU A 476 -1.32 0.18 7.83
N LEU A 477 -1.79 -0.50 8.89
CA LEU A 477 -2.50 -1.76 8.74
C LEU A 477 -3.84 -1.51 8.04
N PRO A 478 -4.27 -2.43 7.15
CA PRO A 478 -5.63 -2.39 6.63
C PRO A 478 -6.60 -2.54 7.79
N SER A 479 -7.76 -1.91 7.66
CA SER A 479 -8.91 -2.19 8.53
C SER A 479 -9.16 -3.70 8.54
N HIS A 480 -8.99 -4.36 9.68
CA HIS A 480 -9.26 -5.78 9.85
C HIS A 480 -9.86 -6.07 11.23
N ASN A 481 -10.59 -7.16 11.35
CA ASN A 481 -11.15 -7.64 12.62
C ASN A 481 -10.93 -9.15 12.73
N HIS A 482 -11.24 -9.70 13.90
CA HIS A 482 -11.26 -11.14 14.12
C HIS A 482 -12.67 -11.58 14.55
N GLY A 483 -13.07 -12.80 14.19
CA GLY A 483 -14.25 -13.43 14.77
C GLY A 483 -13.85 -14.18 16.03
N ILE A 484 -14.62 -14.07 17.11
CA ILE A 484 -14.46 -15.01 18.22
C ILE A 484 -15.21 -16.30 17.90
N PRO A 485 -14.56 -17.48 17.96
CA PRO A 485 -15.27 -18.75 17.91
C PRO A 485 -15.99 -19.01 19.25
N GLY A 486 -17.22 -18.54 19.40
CA GLY A 486 -18.09 -18.84 20.56
C GLY A 486 -17.49 -18.37 21.89
N THR A 487 -17.73 -19.10 22.99
CA THR A 487 -17.18 -18.81 24.33
C THR A 487 -15.67 -19.09 24.46
N GLY A 488 -14.89 -18.79 23.42
CA GLY A 488 -13.44 -19.01 23.34
C GLY A 488 -12.61 -17.84 23.88
N THR A 489 -11.39 -18.13 24.36
CA THR A 489 -10.42 -17.15 24.87
C THR A 489 -9.42 -16.68 23.81
N SER A 490 -9.64 -16.99 22.54
CA SER A 490 -8.75 -16.64 21.42
C SER A 490 -9.59 -16.24 20.22
N THR A 491 -9.11 -15.25 19.46
CA THR A 491 -9.77 -14.80 18.23
C THR A 491 -9.34 -15.64 17.03
N SER A 492 -10.20 -15.76 16.01
CA SER A 492 -9.86 -16.43 14.74
C SER A 492 -8.71 -15.73 14.04
N ASN A 493 -7.95 -16.48 13.24
CA ASN A 493 -6.83 -15.91 12.49
C ASN A 493 -7.29 -14.86 11.47
N THR A 494 -6.60 -13.72 11.39
CA THR A 494 -6.84 -12.72 10.34
C THR A 494 -5.63 -12.56 9.43
N GLY A 495 -5.89 -12.50 8.13
CA GLY A 495 -4.87 -12.46 7.08
C GLY A 495 -4.39 -13.84 6.64
N VAL A 496 -3.67 -13.87 5.52
CA VAL A 496 -3.14 -15.10 4.89
C VAL A 496 -1.66 -14.98 4.51
N GLY A 497 -1.00 -13.87 4.87
CA GLY A 497 0.44 -13.66 4.65
C GLY A 497 0.86 -13.52 3.19
N THR A 498 -0.02 -13.06 2.30
CA THR A 498 0.35 -12.86 0.89
C THR A 498 1.41 -11.77 0.74
N SER A 499 2.43 -12.03 -0.05
CA SER A 499 3.49 -11.05 -0.29
C SER A 499 2.99 -9.84 -1.08
N PHE A 500 3.52 -8.66 -0.82
CA PHE A 500 3.31 -7.45 -1.64
C PHE A 500 4.61 -7.03 -2.35
N ASP A 501 4.49 -6.32 -3.48
CA ASP A 501 5.62 -5.85 -4.28
C ASP A 501 6.35 -4.69 -3.57
N MET A 502 7.69 -4.76 -3.51
CA MET A 502 8.55 -3.73 -2.92
C MET A 502 9.32 -2.90 -3.95
N ARG A 503 9.03 -3.06 -5.23
CA ARG A 503 9.71 -2.32 -6.29
C ARG A 503 9.19 -0.89 -6.35
N GLN A 504 10.10 0.03 -6.05
CA GLN A 504 9.92 1.44 -6.37
C GLN A 504 9.84 1.64 -7.90
N PRO A 505 9.36 2.80 -8.38
CA PRO A 505 9.17 3.04 -9.80
C PRO A 505 10.45 2.78 -10.59
N TYR A 506 10.35 1.99 -11.64
CA TYR A 506 11.50 1.57 -12.43
C TYR A 506 11.27 1.67 -13.94
N LEU A 507 12.36 1.61 -14.69
CA LEU A 507 12.39 1.38 -16.12
C LEU A 507 13.37 0.25 -16.44
N GLY A 508 12.94 -0.76 -17.20
CA GLY A 508 13.82 -1.82 -17.69
C GLY A 508 14.78 -1.31 -18.77
N LEU A 509 16.09 -1.43 -18.53
CA LEU A 509 17.17 -1.13 -19.48
C LEU A 509 18.15 -2.30 -19.57
N ASN A 510 18.93 -2.40 -20.64
CA ASN A 510 20.03 -3.36 -20.68
C ASN A 510 21.24 -2.77 -19.95
N TYR A 511 21.94 -3.64 -19.21
CA TYR A 511 23.26 -3.34 -18.68
C TYR A 511 24.27 -4.24 -19.37
N ASP A 512 25.32 -3.63 -19.90
CA ASP A 512 26.40 -4.34 -20.56
C ASP A 512 27.72 -3.97 -19.85
N ILE A 513 28.68 -4.89 -19.85
CA ILE A 513 30.04 -4.72 -19.33
C ILE A 513 31.05 -4.76 -20.48
N SER A 514 32.03 -3.86 -20.45
CA SER A 514 33.13 -3.83 -21.41
C SER A 514 34.09 -5.02 -21.20
N LEU A 515 34.33 -5.80 -22.25
CA LEU A 515 35.24 -6.95 -22.23
C LEU A 515 36.67 -6.59 -22.65
N PHE A 516 36.79 -5.57 -23.51
CA PHE A 516 38.05 -5.11 -24.10
C PHE A 516 38.11 -3.59 -24.03
N GLY A 517 39.32 -3.04 -23.87
CA GLY A 517 39.46 -1.62 -23.59
C GLY A 517 40.83 -1.21 -23.05
N VAL A 518 40.94 0.01 -22.53
CA VAL A 518 42.08 0.50 -21.75
C VAL A 518 42.08 -0.21 -20.40
N TYR A 519 43.20 -0.86 -20.06
CA TYR A 519 43.39 -1.44 -18.74
C TYR A 519 43.59 -0.31 -17.71
N PRO A 520 42.75 -0.22 -16.66
CA PRO A 520 42.83 0.88 -15.72
C PRO A 520 44.03 0.75 -14.79
N SER A 521 44.89 1.77 -14.78
CA SER A 521 45.87 1.95 -13.69
C SER A 521 45.17 2.56 -12.46
N ARG A 522 45.62 2.19 -11.27
CA ARG A 522 45.15 2.82 -10.01
C ARG A 522 45.62 4.28 -9.99
N SER A 523 44.77 5.24 -9.65
CA SER A 523 45.15 6.67 -9.62
C SER A 523 45.74 7.12 -8.27
N LEU A 524 46.90 7.82 -8.34
CA LEU A 524 47.55 8.88 -7.51
C LEU A 524 46.97 9.12 -6.08
N ASP A 525 47.67 9.17 -4.94
CA ASP A 525 49.08 9.23 -4.48
C ASP A 525 49.12 8.42 -3.15
N THR A 526 50.14 7.62 -2.82
CA THR A 526 51.29 8.04 -1.99
C THR A 526 52.48 7.07 -2.18
N ASP A 527 53.69 7.54 -1.87
CA ASP A 527 55.02 6.89 -1.89
C ASP A 527 55.19 5.48 -1.25
N GLU A 528 54.18 4.60 -1.18
CA GLU A 528 54.28 3.26 -0.55
C GLU A 528 54.40 2.07 -1.52
N ALA A 529 54.35 2.26 -2.84
CA ALA A 529 54.38 1.14 -3.80
C ALA A 529 55.79 0.74 -4.31
N VAL A 530 56.86 0.98 -3.53
CA VAL A 530 58.24 0.63 -3.92
C VAL A 530 58.66 -0.80 -3.50
N GLU A 531 57.89 -1.53 -2.70
CA GLU A 531 58.36 -2.79 -2.10
C GLU A 531 57.70 -4.09 -2.61
N MET A 532 56.70 -4.07 -3.50
CA MET A 532 55.93 -5.30 -3.81
C MET A 532 56.05 -5.88 -5.23
N ALA A 533 56.98 -5.39 -6.07
CA ALA A 533 57.15 -5.91 -7.44
C ALA A 533 58.61 -6.24 -7.80
N ARG A 534 59.36 -6.84 -6.86
CA ARG A 534 60.69 -7.41 -7.14
C ARG A 534 60.62 -8.93 -7.00
N GLU A 535 60.42 -9.64 -8.11
CA GLU A 535 61.12 -10.90 -8.42
C GLU A 535 60.67 -11.51 -9.77
N GLU A 536 61.67 -11.94 -10.55
CA GLU A 536 61.63 -12.95 -11.63
C GLU A 536 60.88 -12.59 -12.94
N THR A 537 61.41 -12.72 -14.17
CA THR A 537 62.49 -13.56 -14.71
C THR A 537 63.05 -12.94 -15.99
N ILE A 538 64.32 -13.25 -16.25
CA ILE A 538 65.20 -12.80 -17.31
C ILE A 538 64.90 -13.63 -18.58
N GLY A 539 64.64 -12.97 -19.71
CA GLY A 539 64.56 -13.56 -21.05
C GLY A 539 65.09 -12.55 -22.07
N GLU A 540 66.11 -12.93 -22.82
CA GLU A 540 66.90 -12.05 -23.68
C GLU A 540 66.06 -11.43 -24.81
N GLY A 541 66.13 -10.10 -24.97
CA GLY A 541 65.46 -9.34 -26.04
C GLY A 541 64.74 -8.06 -25.60
N PHE A 542 64.58 -7.81 -24.30
CA PHE A 542 63.76 -6.72 -23.76
C PHE A 542 64.57 -5.54 -23.23
N VAL A 543 64.31 -4.32 -23.71
CA VAL A 543 64.69 -3.08 -23.00
C VAL A 543 63.53 -2.70 -22.09
N SER A 544 63.64 -3.04 -20.81
CA SER A 544 62.69 -2.58 -19.79
C SER A 544 62.91 -1.11 -19.46
N GLY A 545 61.81 -0.35 -19.41
CA GLY A 545 61.77 1.12 -19.32
C GLY A 545 62.21 1.73 -17.99
N ASN A 546 63.43 1.43 -17.50
CA ASN A 546 64.07 2.31 -16.51
C ASN A 546 65.61 2.31 -16.52
N SER A 547 66.26 1.82 -17.57
CA SER A 547 67.65 2.19 -17.84
C SER A 547 67.65 3.45 -18.70
N ILE A 548 68.36 4.48 -18.22
CA ILE A 548 68.87 5.57 -19.06
C ILE A 548 69.39 4.96 -20.35
N LEU A 549 68.65 5.14 -21.46
CA LEU A 549 69.18 4.91 -22.80
C LEU A 549 70.40 5.82 -22.90
N GLU A 550 71.60 5.28 -22.80
CA GLU A 550 72.76 6.03 -23.24
C GLU A 550 72.48 6.45 -24.68
N GLU A 551 72.71 7.73 -24.96
CA GLU A 551 72.48 8.40 -26.24
C GLU A 551 73.13 7.66 -27.44
N SER A 552 74.04 6.71 -27.15
CA SER A 552 74.73 5.81 -28.07
C SER A 552 73.89 4.62 -28.57
N VAL A 553 73.02 4.02 -27.73
CA VAL A 553 72.24 2.81 -28.08
C VAL A 553 70.96 3.16 -28.87
N ALA A 554 70.29 4.26 -28.50
CA ALA A 554 69.16 4.79 -29.27
C ALA A 554 69.57 5.20 -30.71
N ARG A 555 70.78 5.74 -30.89
CA ARG A 555 71.31 6.05 -32.24
C ARG A 555 71.56 4.79 -33.07
N LEU A 556 71.94 3.66 -32.47
CA LEU A 556 72.23 2.42 -33.20
C LEU A 556 70.96 1.72 -33.72
N LEU A 557 69.83 1.88 -33.03
CA LEU A 557 68.55 1.21 -33.36
C LEU A 557 67.60 2.08 -34.18
N ILE A 558 67.61 3.41 -34.00
CA ILE A 558 66.64 4.31 -34.63
C ILE A 558 67.16 4.89 -35.96
N THR A 559 68.47 5.05 -36.12
CA THR A 559 69.06 5.57 -37.37
C THR A 559 68.70 4.72 -38.59
N PRO A 560 68.75 3.36 -38.54
CA PRO A 560 68.31 2.53 -39.66
C PRO A 560 66.83 2.74 -40.02
N LEU A 561 65.95 2.97 -39.05
CA LEU A 561 64.52 3.24 -39.28
C LEU A 561 64.29 4.60 -39.94
N MET A 562 65.02 5.62 -39.50
CA MET A 562 64.95 6.97 -40.09
C MET A 562 65.45 6.97 -41.54
N GLU A 563 66.58 6.29 -41.81
CA GLU A 563 67.12 6.14 -43.16
C GLU A 563 66.19 5.33 -44.05
N GLU A 564 65.61 4.24 -43.54
CA GLU A 564 64.65 3.43 -44.29
C GLU A 564 63.38 4.22 -44.61
N GLY A 565 62.83 4.99 -43.65
CA GLY A 565 61.69 5.87 -43.92
C GLY A 565 61.97 6.88 -45.05
N ILE A 566 63.19 7.43 -45.11
CA ILE A 566 63.62 8.30 -46.21
C ILE A 566 63.68 7.54 -47.54
N GLN A 567 64.18 6.30 -47.56
CA GLN A 567 64.17 5.47 -48.77
C GLN A 567 62.74 5.16 -49.24
N ARG A 568 61.83 4.86 -48.31
CA ARG A 568 60.42 4.58 -48.61
C ARG A 568 59.72 5.82 -49.18
N TRP A 569 59.93 7.00 -48.61
CA TRP A 569 59.43 8.25 -49.19
C TRP A 569 60.05 8.56 -50.57
N LYS A 570 61.34 8.24 -50.77
CA LYS A 570 62.01 8.40 -52.08
C LYS A 570 61.39 7.49 -53.15
N LEU A 571 61.02 6.26 -52.78
CA LEU A 571 60.25 5.35 -53.64
C LEU A 571 58.82 5.85 -53.91
N ALA A 572 58.22 6.55 -52.95
CA ALA A 572 56.91 7.20 -53.10
C ALA A 572 56.96 8.46 -54.00
N GLY A 573 58.15 9.01 -54.27
CA GLY A 573 58.35 10.02 -55.32
C GLY A 573 58.73 11.43 -54.86
N ILE A 574 59.26 11.60 -53.63
CA ILE A 574 59.81 12.89 -53.18
C ILE A 574 61.09 13.29 -53.93
N ASP A 575 61.35 14.59 -54.08
CA ASP A 575 62.53 15.12 -54.79
C ASP A 575 63.80 15.21 -53.90
N GLU A 576 64.94 15.56 -54.49
CA GLU A 576 66.22 15.65 -53.77
C GLU A 576 66.22 16.72 -52.65
N ALA A 577 65.48 17.81 -52.80
CA ALA A 577 65.38 18.86 -51.78
C ALA A 577 64.50 18.42 -50.59
N GLN A 578 63.45 17.65 -50.86
CA GLN A 578 62.62 17.00 -49.85
C GLN A 578 63.39 15.91 -49.09
N VAL A 579 64.27 15.16 -49.77
CA VAL A 579 65.18 14.22 -49.11
C VAL A 579 66.15 14.95 -48.18
N GLU A 580 66.75 16.06 -48.61
CA GLU A 580 67.61 16.88 -47.74
C GLU A 580 66.86 17.42 -46.52
N THR A 581 65.57 17.74 -46.68
CA THR A 581 64.70 18.19 -45.58
C THR A 581 64.55 17.07 -44.54
N LEU A 582 64.17 15.85 -44.96
CA LEU A 582 64.05 14.71 -44.04
C LEU A 582 65.37 14.30 -43.39
N GLN A 583 66.49 14.44 -44.10
CA GLN A 583 67.83 14.15 -43.55
C GLN A 583 68.24 15.14 -42.45
N SER A 584 67.64 16.33 -42.43
CA SER A 584 67.91 17.35 -41.42
C SER A 584 67.07 17.19 -40.14
N THR A 585 66.10 16.28 -40.15
CA THR A 585 65.16 16.04 -39.04
C THR A 585 65.85 15.49 -37.81
N ARG A 586 65.53 16.06 -36.65
CA ARG A 586 66.01 15.59 -35.34
C ARG A 586 64.94 14.78 -34.63
N LEU A 587 65.34 13.71 -33.96
CA LEU A 587 64.44 12.85 -33.20
C LEU A 587 64.63 13.03 -31.68
N GLU A 588 63.52 13.00 -30.94
CA GLU A 588 63.50 13.07 -29.47
C GLU A 588 62.54 12.03 -28.86
N MET A 589 62.92 11.46 -27.72
CA MET A 589 62.06 10.55 -26.94
C MET A 589 61.51 11.27 -25.71
N ARG A 590 60.20 11.47 -25.64
CA ARG A 590 59.51 12.11 -24.50
C ARG A 590 58.26 11.32 -24.13
N ASP A 591 57.78 11.49 -22.92
CA ASP A 591 56.47 10.96 -22.52
C ASP A 591 55.39 11.89 -23.08
N LEU A 592 54.54 11.39 -23.98
CA LEU A 592 53.50 12.17 -24.65
C LEU A 592 52.12 11.94 -24.01
N PRO A 593 51.34 13.00 -23.72
CA PRO A 593 50.03 12.85 -23.09
C PRO A 593 48.97 12.21 -24.02
N SER A 594 48.02 11.48 -23.42
CA SER A 594 46.74 11.05 -24.02
C SER A 594 46.79 10.17 -25.28
N GLY A 595 47.37 8.97 -25.20
CA GLY A 595 47.26 8.00 -26.29
C GLY A 595 48.00 8.39 -27.58
N ARG A 596 48.89 9.38 -27.48
CA ARG A 596 49.63 9.99 -28.59
C ARG A 596 50.94 9.26 -28.80
N LEU A 597 51.15 8.71 -30.01
CA LEU A 597 52.35 7.93 -30.32
C LEU A 597 53.53 8.80 -30.76
N ALA A 598 53.27 9.86 -31.55
CA ALA A 598 54.32 10.71 -32.08
C ALA A 598 53.83 12.15 -32.35
N ALA A 599 54.79 13.04 -32.64
CA ALA A 599 54.57 14.46 -32.84
C ALA A 599 55.68 15.11 -33.66
N THR A 600 55.33 15.86 -34.72
CA THR A 600 56.27 16.73 -35.42
C THR A 600 56.05 18.18 -35.07
N GLU A 601 57.12 18.89 -34.68
CA GLU A 601 57.13 20.35 -34.54
C GLU A 601 58.34 20.93 -35.29
N GLY A 602 58.05 21.63 -36.40
CA GLY A 602 59.09 22.12 -37.30
C GLY A 602 59.90 20.96 -37.90
N ASN A 603 61.17 20.85 -37.51
CA ASN A 603 62.08 19.81 -37.98
C ASN A 603 62.47 18.81 -36.87
N VAL A 604 61.63 18.70 -35.84
CA VAL A 604 61.83 17.80 -34.71
C VAL A 604 60.67 16.82 -34.63
N ILE A 605 60.98 15.52 -34.71
CA ILE A 605 60.05 14.42 -34.45
C ILE A 605 60.21 13.99 -33.00
N THR A 606 59.15 14.08 -32.22
CA THR A 606 59.08 13.58 -30.85
C THR A 606 58.27 12.29 -30.82
N LEU A 607 58.86 11.21 -30.34
CA LEU A 607 58.22 9.92 -30.15
C LEU A 607 57.88 9.71 -28.67
N ASP A 608 56.75 9.06 -28.43
CA ASP A 608 56.35 8.65 -27.11
C ASP A 608 57.28 7.57 -26.55
N ARG A 609 57.57 7.59 -25.25
CA ARG A 609 58.52 6.65 -24.64
C ARG A 609 57.97 5.24 -24.49
N ASP A 610 56.67 5.12 -24.20
CA ASP A 610 56.04 3.83 -23.93
C ASP A 610 55.01 3.43 -25.00
N ALA A 611 54.90 4.21 -26.08
CA ALA A 611 53.91 4.04 -27.15
C ALA A 611 52.50 3.85 -26.57
N SER A 612 52.11 4.74 -25.67
CA SER A 612 50.86 4.70 -24.92
C SER A 612 50.65 3.39 -24.17
N ASN A 613 51.67 2.98 -23.40
CA ASN A 613 51.76 1.74 -22.61
C ASN A 613 51.67 0.43 -23.41
N ARG A 614 51.74 0.46 -24.74
CA ARG A 614 51.77 -0.75 -25.57
C ARG A 614 53.17 -1.13 -26.05
N GLY A 615 54.15 -0.22 -25.98
CA GLY A 615 55.51 -0.44 -26.46
C GLY A 615 55.66 -0.33 -27.99
N TRP A 616 56.87 -0.01 -28.42
CA TRP A 616 57.25 0.07 -29.83
C TRP A 616 57.78 -1.26 -30.34
N PHE A 617 57.30 -1.68 -31.51
CA PHE A 617 57.99 -2.68 -32.31
C PHE A 617 59.14 -1.99 -33.04
N VAL A 618 60.37 -2.38 -32.72
CA VAL A 618 61.59 -1.86 -33.35
C VAL A 618 62.10 -2.91 -34.31
N ASP A 619 61.87 -2.67 -35.60
CA ASP A 619 62.35 -3.53 -36.66
C ASP A 619 63.87 -3.36 -36.83
N LEU A 620 64.62 -4.44 -36.65
CA LEU A 620 66.07 -4.45 -36.82
C LEU A 620 66.50 -4.66 -38.28
N THR A 621 65.57 -5.04 -39.15
CA THR A 621 65.72 -5.31 -40.58
C THR A 621 64.66 -4.54 -41.39
N PRO A 622 64.52 -3.22 -41.23
CA PRO A 622 63.38 -2.44 -41.74
C PRO A 622 63.23 -2.40 -43.27
N ALA A 623 64.23 -2.88 -44.00
CA ALA A 623 64.23 -2.95 -45.46
C ALA A 623 63.53 -4.21 -46.04
N ASP A 624 63.26 -5.26 -45.25
CA ASP A 624 62.74 -6.54 -45.77
C ASP A 624 61.27 -6.84 -45.47
N ASP A 625 60.64 -6.09 -44.54
CA ASP A 625 59.24 -6.22 -44.10
C ASP A 625 58.82 -7.66 -43.71
N LEU A 626 59.76 -8.56 -43.40
CA LEU A 626 59.46 -9.98 -43.19
C LEU A 626 58.54 -10.22 -41.99
N GLU A 627 58.56 -9.32 -41.02
CA GLU A 627 57.70 -9.33 -39.84
C GLU A 627 56.25 -8.94 -40.15
N PHE A 628 55.98 -8.38 -41.34
CA PHE A 628 54.68 -7.93 -41.82
C PHE A 628 54.33 -8.58 -43.16
N SER A 629 54.25 -9.91 -43.18
CA SER A 629 54.14 -10.70 -44.42
C SER A 629 52.72 -10.90 -44.98
N GLU A 630 51.68 -10.49 -44.24
CA GLU A 630 50.29 -10.56 -44.69
C GLU A 630 49.77 -9.16 -45.08
N THR A 631 48.87 -9.08 -46.07
CA THR A 631 48.18 -7.82 -46.42
C THR A 631 46.72 -7.95 -46.02
N ASP A 632 46.23 -7.01 -45.20
CA ASP A 632 44.81 -6.95 -44.87
C ASP A 632 44.00 -6.61 -46.13
N VAL A 633 43.09 -7.50 -46.50
CA VAL A 633 42.31 -7.41 -47.74
C VAL A 633 41.30 -6.26 -47.77
N ASN A 634 41.03 -5.62 -46.62
CA ASN A 634 40.08 -4.53 -46.47
C ASN A 634 40.78 -3.16 -46.31
N THR A 635 41.99 -3.14 -45.73
CA THR A 635 42.74 -1.89 -45.49
C THR A 635 43.98 -1.73 -46.38
N GLY A 636 44.47 -2.79 -47.02
CA GLY A 636 45.72 -2.75 -47.80
C GLY A 636 46.99 -2.57 -46.96
N GLU A 637 46.86 -2.61 -45.63
CA GLU A 637 47.95 -2.49 -44.66
C GLU A 637 48.72 -3.82 -44.55
N LEU A 638 50.03 -3.75 -44.31
CA LEU A 638 50.81 -4.94 -43.98
C LEU A 638 50.59 -5.30 -42.50
N VAL A 639 50.30 -6.57 -42.23
CA VAL A 639 49.95 -7.06 -40.88
C VAL A 639 51.06 -7.94 -40.35
N ALA A 640 51.36 -7.74 -39.07
CA ALA A 640 52.38 -8.48 -38.35
C ALA A 640 52.13 -10.00 -38.39
N SER A 641 53.11 -10.75 -38.88
CA SER A 641 53.14 -12.21 -38.94
C SER A 641 53.95 -12.86 -37.81
N VAL A 642 54.52 -12.06 -36.91
CA VAL A 642 55.28 -12.53 -35.75
C VAL A 642 54.67 -12.02 -34.44
N GLU A 643 54.67 -12.86 -33.40
CA GLU A 643 54.00 -12.59 -32.11
C GLU A 643 54.50 -11.31 -31.43
N GLU A 644 55.79 -10.99 -31.61
CA GLU A 644 56.44 -9.79 -31.08
C GLU A 644 55.95 -8.52 -31.77
N ALA A 645 55.70 -8.54 -33.08
CA ALA A 645 55.19 -7.38 -33.82
C ALA A 645 53.67 -7.19 -33.65
N TYR A 646 52.90 -8.28 -33.49
CA TYR A 646 51.43 -8.24 -33.37
C TYR A 646 50.92 -7.53 -32.10
N ARG A 647 51.77 -7.31 -31.10
CA ARG A 647 51.39 -6.73 -29.79
C ARG A 647 51.82 -5.27 -29.59
N HIS A 648 52.57 -4.71 -30.53
CA HIS A 648 53.21 -3.40 -30.40
C HIS A 648 52.85 -2.48 -31.57
N TYR A 649 53.06 -1.17 -31.41
CA TYR A 649 52.94 -0.23 -32.54
C TYR A 649 54.21 -0.28 -33.39
N ASP A 650 54.08 -0.31 -34.72
CA ASP A 650 55.23 -0.30 -35.63
C ASP A 650 55.92 1.07 -35.62
N LEU A 651 57.14 1.12 -35.11
CA LEU A 651 57.89 2.37 -34.99
C LEU A 651 58.25 2.97 -36.35
N LEU A 652 58.51 2.13 -37.35
CA LEU A 652 58.83 2.59 -38.71
C LEU A 652 57.65 3.35 -39.32
N THR A 653 56.43 2.85 -39.16
CA THR A 653 55.21 3.51 -39.63
C THR A 653 54.99 4.88 -38.97
N ALA A 654 55.19 4.97 -37.65
CA ALA A 654 55.09 6.25 -36.95
C ALA A 654 56.16 7.26 -37.43
N ILE A 655 57.40 6.80 -37.64
CA ILE A 655 58.47 7.65 -38.19
C ILE A 655 58.11 8.14 -39.60
N MET A 656 57.63 7.27 -40.49
CA MET A 656 57.27 7.66 -41.85
C MET A 656 56.08 8.63 -41.87
N HIS A 657 55.10 8.45 -40.99
CA HIS A 657 53.99 9.39 -40.82
C HIS A 657 54.49 10.80 -40.41
N GLU A 658 55.36 10.87 -39.41
CA GLU A 658 55.92 12.13 -38.94
C GLU A 658 56.89 12.77 -39.97
N GLN A 659 57.61 11.96 -40.75
CA GLN A 659 58.36 12.44 -41.91
C GLN A 659 57.43 13.09 -42.95
N GLY A 660 56.21 12.57 -43.14
CA GLY A 660 55.20 13.22 -43.98
C GLY A 660 54.84 14.63 -43.50
N HIS A 661 54.71 14.83 -42.19
CA HIS A 661 54.51 16.16 -41.60
C HIS A 661 55.71 17.09 -41.83
N VAL A 662 56.93 16.58 -41.75
CA VAL A 662 58.15 17.34 -42.09
C VAL A 662 58.17 17.75 -43.57
N LEU A 663 57.65 16.90 -44.47
CA LEU A 663 57.47 17.20 -45.90
C LEU A 663 56.32 18.19 -46.19
N GLY A 664 55.58 18.59 -45.15
CA GLY A 664 54.45 19.51 -45.26
C GLY A 664 53.13 18.83 -45.67
N LEU A 665 53.03 17.50 -45.55
CA LEU A 665 51.77 16.77 -45.73
C LEU A 665 50.93 16.89 -44.48
N GLU A 666 49.63 17.15 -44.63
CA GLU A 666 48.67 17.12 -43.53
C GLU A 666 48.07 15.71 -43.37
N HIS A 667 47.40 15.47 -42.24
CA HIS A 667 46.72 14.20 -42.02
C HIS A 667 45.67 13.91 -43.10
N ALA A 668 45.61 12.66 -43.56
CA ALA A 668 44.59 12.16 -44.45
C ALA A 668 43.37 11.66 -43.68
N PHE A 669 42.18 11.76 -44.28
CA PHE A 669 40.93 11.22 -43.73
C PHE A 669 40.62 9.79 -44.20
N VAL A 670 41.54 9.17 -44.95
CA VAL A 670 41.34 7.85 -45.52
C VAL A 670 42.12 6.83 -44.68
N PRO A 671 41.48 5.85 -44.02
CA PRO A 671 42.14 4.93 -43.08
C PRO A 671 43.32 4.11 -43.61
N VAL A 672 43.47 4.02 -44.94
CA VAL A 672 44.53 3.26 -45.62
C VAL A 672 45.75 4.11 -45.99
N ASP A 673 45.65 5.43 -45.85
CA ASP A 673 46.70 6.40 -46.15
C ASP A 673 47.71 6.43 -45.00
N LEU A 674 49.00 6.56 -45.32
CA LEU A 674 50.06 6.68 -44.30
C LEU A 674 49.81 7.89 -43.39
N MET A 675 49.31 9.00 -43.93
CA MET A 675 49.01 10.22 -43.19
C MET A 675 47.69 10.13 -42.41
N TYR A 676 46.99 9.00 -42.39
CA TYR A 676 45.82 8.82 -41.53
C TYR A 676 46.19 8.87 -40.05
N GLY A 677 45.40 9.63 -39.28
CA GLY A 677 45.70 9.96 -37.89
C GLY A 677 45.54 8.82 -36.86
N GLY A 678 45.49 7.56 -37.28
CA GLY A 678 45.38 6.41 -36.38
C GLY A 678 46.20 5.23 -36.87
N LEU A 679 47.02 4.66 -35.98
CA LEU A 679 47.81 3.45 -36.23
C LEU A 679 47.21 2.26 -35.48
N THR A 680 47.09 1.12 -36.16
CA THR A 680 46.66 -0.17 -35.61
C THR A 680 47.86 -0.89 -34.99
N VAL A 681 47.65 -1.59 -33.88
CA VAL A 681 48.69 -2.45 -33.29
C VAL A 681 48.97 -3.60 -34.26
N GLY A 682 50.25 -3.90 -34.49
CA GLY A 682 50.68 -4.90 -35.47
C GLY A 682 50.43 -4.52 -36.93
N GLY A 683 50.06 -3.27 -37.24
CA GLY A 683 49.92 -2.76 -38.60
C GLY A 683 51.16 -1.98 -39.05
N ARG A 684 51.59 -2.18 -40.30
CA ARG A 684 52.62 -1.39 -40.99
C ARG A 684 52.04 -0.75 -42.26
N ARG A 685 52.20 0.57 -42.38
CA ARG A 685 51.83 1.33 -43.59
C ARG A 685 53.07 1.86 -44.27
N LEU A 686 53.06 1.87 -45.59
CA LEU A 686 54.16 2.37 -46.41
C LEU A 686 53.71 3.61 -47.18
N PRO A 687 54.60 4.61 -47.37
CA PRO A 687 54.29 5.79 -48.18
C PRO A 687 54.06 5.38 -49.65
N GLN A 688 53.08 6.02 -50.29
CA GLN A 688 52.72 5.83 -51.69
C GLN A 688 52.74 7.16 -52.45
N ALA A 689 52.85 7.11 -53.78
CA ALA A 689 52.79 8.32 -54.61
C ALA A 689 51.46 9.09 -54.49
N ALA A 690 50.39 8.42 -54.07
CA ALA A 690 49.09 9.04 -53.82
C ALA A 690 49.13 10.02 -52.62
N ASP A 691 49.93 9.72 -51.59
CA ASP A 691 50.01 10.51 -50.35
C ASP A 691 50.56 11.92 -50.62
N LEU A 692 51.43 12.07 -51.64
CA LEU A 692 51.99 13.36 -52.07
C LEU A 692 50.98 14.27 -52.80
N THR A 693 49.80 13.76 -53.18
CA THR A 693 48.82 14.50 -54.00
C THR A 693 47.67 15.13 -53.22
N VAL A 694 47.58 14.89 -51.90
CA VAL A 694 46.41 15.29 -51.07
C VAL A 694 46.54 16.71 -50.45
N SER A 695 47.69 17.37 -50.57
CA SER A 695 47.89 18.72 -50.00
C SER A 695 47.37 19.84 -50.89
N ALA A 696 46.10 20.25 -50.72
CA ALA A 696 45.64 21.65 -50.87
C ALA A 696 44.10 21.76 -50.74
N THR A 697 43.56 21.83 -49.52
CA THR A 697 42.50 22.79 -49.10
C THR A 697 41.94 22.38 -47.75
N LEU A 698 42.37 23.05 -46.67
CA LEU A 698 41.53 23.79 -45.71
C LEU A 698 42.36 24.08 -44.45
N ASN A 699 42.47 25.36 -44.16
CA ASN A 699 43.25 25.93 -43.07
C ASN A 699 42.56 25.65 -41.71
N SER A 700 43.13 24.80 -40.85
CA SER A 700 42.76 24.75 -39.42
C SER A 700 43.77 23.97 -38.58
N GLY A 701 44.49 24.68 -37.69
CA GLY A 701 44.98 24.28 -36.36
C GLY A 701 45.75 22.95 -36.16
N PRO A 702 46.65 22.86 -35.18
CA PRO A 702 47.34 21.60 -34.89
C PRO A 702 46.33 20.57 -34.35
N HIS A 703 46.10 19.50 -35.11
CA HIS A 703 45.21 18.37 -34.75
C HIS A 703 46.05 17.10 -34.51
N PHE A 704 45.89 16.48 -33.34
CA PHE A 704 46.80 15.48 -32.73
C PHE A 704 46.20 14.04 -32.74
N LEU A 705 47.04 12.98 -32.77
CA LEU A 705 46.66 11.55 -32.73
C LEU A 705 46.22 11.09 -31.32
N ALA A 706 45.06 10.43 -31.14
CA ALA A 706 44.58 9.86 -29.85
C ALA A 706 43.77 8.55 -30.03
N GLY A 707 43.90 7.59 -29.09
CA GLY A 707 43.21 6.28 -29.08
C GLY A 707 41.85 6.25 -28.35
N SER A 708 40.91 5.42 -28.81
CA SER A 708 39.45 5.53 -28.55
C SER A 708 38.78 4.29 -27.89
N ASP A 709 39.40 3.65 -26.90
CA ASP A 709 38.91 2.40 -26.27
C ASP A 709 38.27 2.64 -24.86
N PRO A 710 37.20 1.91 -24.45
CA PRO A 710 36.56 2.07 -23.13
C PRO A 710 37.46 1.57 -22.00
N ILE A 711 37.22 1.98 -20.74
CA ILE A 711 37.87 1.32 -19.59
C ILE A 711 37.33 -0.13 -19.49
N ILE A 712 38.21 -1.12 -19.34
CA ILE A 712 37.80 -2.52 -19.14
C ILE A 712 37.04 -2.67 -17.82
N ALA A 713 35.98 -3.48 -17.78
CA ALA A 713 35.11 -3.72 -16.61
C ALA A 713 34.15 -2.59 -16.24
N SER A 714 34.03 -1.58 -17.10
CA SER A 714 32.98 -0.58 -17.06
C SER A 714 31.62 -1.19 -17.37
N VAL A 715 30.60 -0.81 -16.60
CA VAL A 715 29.22 -1.27 -16.74
C VAL A 715 28.32 -0.10 -17.15
N GLY A 716 27.87 -0.13 -18.40
CA GLY A 716 27.06 0.92 -19.03
C GLY A 716 25.62 0.48 -19.21
N MET A 717 24.70 1.45 -19.31
CA MET A 717 23.33 1.17 -19.72
C MET A 717 23.18 1.36 -21.22
N PHE A 718 22.41 0.47 -21.84
CA PHE A 718 22.09 0.54 -23.25
C PHE A 718 20.58 0.48 -23.46
N ALA A 719 20.05 1.42 -24.25
CA ALA A 719 18.62 1.50 -24.52
C ALA A 719 18.15 0.51 -25.62
N GLY A 720 19.08 -0.04 -26.41
CA GLY A 720 18.80 -1.03 -27.45
C GLY A 720 18.74 -2.47 -26.93
N ASN A 721 18.26 -3.40 -27.75
CA ASN A 721 18.02 -4.80 -27.37
C ASN A 721 19.19 -5.76 -27.66
N PHE A 722 20.43 -5.28 -27.64
CA PHE A 722 21.61 -6.10 -27.87
C PHE A 722 22.83 -5.47 -27.20
N ALA A 723 23.79 -6.29 -26.77
CA ALA A 723 25.09 -5.78 -26.31
C ALA A 723 25.89 -5.24 -27.52
N PRO A 724 26.44 -4.02 -27.45
CA PRO A 724 27.38 -3.51 -28.46
C PRO A 724 28.62 -4.41 -28.62
N ARG A 725 29.34 -4.27 -29.74
CA ARG A 725 30.60 -5.03 -29.95
C ARG A 725 31.63 -4.66 -28.86
N ASN A 726 32.42 -5.64 -28.43
CA ASN A 726 33.37 -5.55 -27.29
C ASN A 726 32.72 -5.38 -25.91
N TRP A 727 31.39 -5.40 -25.85
CA TRP A 727 30.62 -5.46 -24.62
C TRP A 727 29.88 -6.79 -24.53
N ALA A 728 29.58 -7.21 -23.30
CA ALA A 728 28.71 -8.35 -23.03
C ALA A 728 27.61 -7.94 -22.07
N THR A 729 26.43 -8.52 -22.21
CA THR A 729 25.34 -8.30 -21.25
C THR A 729 25.77 -8.74 -19.86
N ALA A 730 25.53 -7.88 -18.87
CA ALA A 730 25.78 -8.14 -17.46
C ALA A 730 24.70 -9.10 -16.90
N ASP A 731 24.77 -10.36 -17.32
CA ASP A 731 23.79 -11.42 -17.06
C ASP A 731 24.33 -12.56 -16.19
N GLY A 732 25.48 -12.37 -15.54
CA GLY A 732 26.05 -13.41 -14.69
C GLY A 732 26.71 -14.57 -15.43
N ARG A 733 26.84 -14.53 -16.76
CA ARG A 733 27.48 -15.62 -17.52
C ARG A 733 28.91 -15.86 -17.03
N LEU A 734 29.32 -17.13 -17.07
CA LEU A 734 30.71 -17.50 -16.84
C LEU A 734 31.51 -17.31 -18.14
N LEU A 735 32.67 -16.66 -18.03
CA LEU A 735 33.64 -16.49 -19.11
C LEU A 735 34.92 -17.27 -18.80
N SER A 736 35.65 -17.65 -19.85
CA SER A 736 36.96 -18.29 -19.71
C SER A 736 37.99 -17.27 -19.21
N VAL A 737 38.74 -17.65 -18.17
CA VAL A 737 39.88 -16.86 -17.66
C VAL A 737 40.89 -16.65 -18.79
N ALA A 738 41.36 -17.74 -19.40
CA ALA A 738 42.40 -17.74 -20.45
C ALA A 738 42.09 -16.90 -21.70
N GLN A 739 40.83 -16.51 -21.91
CA GLN A 739 40.42 -15.65 -23.04
C GLN A 739 40.18 -14.19 -22.61
N ASN A 740 40.09 -13.92 -21.31
CA ASN A 740 39.71 -12.63 -20.74
C ASN A 740 40.56 -12.30 -19.50
N ASP A 741 41.87 -12.60 -19.55
CA ASP A 741 42.80 -12.47 -18.41
C ASP A 741 42.79 -11.05 -17.81
N ALA A 742 42.68 -10.01 -18.65
CA ALA A 742 42.63 -8.62 -18.23
C ALA A 742 41.37 -8.28 -17.42
N LEU A 743 40.19 -8.70 -17.89
CA LEU A 743 38.93 -8.52 -17.18
C LEU A 743 38.92 -9.33 -15.87
N PHE A 744 39.37 -10.59 -15.92
CA PHE A 744 39.53 -11.42 -14.73
C PHE A 744 40.44 -10.77 -13.68
N SER A 745 41.55 -10.16 -14.08
CA SER A 745 42.47 -9.48 -13.16
C SER A 745 41.81 -8.32 -12.40
N LEU A 746 40.73 -7.74 -12.94
CA LEU A 746 40.01 -6.63 -12.32
C LEU A 746 38.86 -7.08 -11.41
N ILE A 747 38.10 -8.08 -11.83
CA ILE A 747 36.85 -8.47 -11.13
C ILE A 747 36.93 -9.82 -10.42
N GLY A 748 37.99 -10.61 -10.66
CA GLY A 748 38.23 -11.90 -10.03
C GLY A 748 37.03 -12.84 -10.13
N THR A 749 36.77 -13.57 -9.03
CA THR A 749 35.60 -14.48 -8.90
C THR A 749 34.44 -13.84 -8.13
N THR A 750 34.46 -12.52 -7.90
CA THR A 750 33.46 -11.80 -7.09
C THR A 750 32.03 -12.07 -7.56
N PHE A 751 31.82 -12.21 -8.87
CA PHE A 751 30.52 -12.48 -9.46
C PHE A 751 30.31 -13.94 -9.89
N GLY A 752 31.23 -14.85 -9.51
CA GLY A 752 31.14 -16.29 -9.73
C GLY A 752 32.35 -16.90 -10.45
N GLY A 753 32.25 -18.19 -10.78
CA GLY A 753 33.29 -18.99 -11.42
C GLY A 753 34.27 -19.63 -10.43
N ASP A 754 35.18 -20.44 -10.97
CA ASP A 754 36.14 -21.22 -10.19
C ASP A 754 37.50 -20.52 -9.99
N GLY A 755 37.73 -19.40 -10.69
CA GLY A 755 38.97 -18.62 -10.65
C GLY A 755 40.18 -19.32 -11.27
N ARG A 756 39.98 -20.49 -11.89
CA ARG A 756 41.02 -21.28 -12.56
C ARG A 756 40.78 -21.33 -14.05
N SER A 757 39.57 -21.73 -14.43
CA SER A 757 39.14 -21.85 -15.81
C SER A 757 38.09 -20.81 -16.17
N THR A 758 37.29 -20.38 -15.19
CA THR A 758 36.15 -19.47 -15.39
C THR A 758 36.00 -18.42 -14.30
N PHE A 759 35.40 -17.29 -14.66
CA PHE A 759 34.91 -16.26 -13.75
C PHE A 759 33.56 -15.73 -14.22
N GLY A 760 32.75 -15.17 -13.31
CA GLY A 760 31.42 -14.64 -13.62
C GLY A 760 31.43 -13.14 -13.94
N LEU A 761 30.55 -12.71 -14.84
CA LEU A 761 30.18 -11.30 -14.99
C LEU A 761 29.19 -10.86 -13.90
N PRO A 762 29.03 -9.55 -13.63
CA PRO A 762 27.90 -9.06 -12.85
C PRO A 762 26.55 -9.54 -13.42
N ASP A 763 25.57 -9.84 -12.56
CA ASP A 763 24.21 -10.24 -12.98
C ASP A 763 23.17 -9.19 -12.58
N LEU A 764 22.92 -8.25 -13.48
CA LEU A 764 22.01 -7.13 -13.26
C LEU A 764 20.57 -7.40 -13.73
N ARG A 765 20.29 -8.56 -14.32
CA ARG A 765 18.93 -8.93 -14.75
C ARG A 765 17.96 -8.92 -13.56
N GLY A 766 16.93 -8.10 -13.65
CA GLY A 766 15.94 -7.85 -12.60
C GLY A 766 16.45 -7.09 -11.38
N ARG A 767 17.69 -6.56 -11.41
CA ARG A 767 18.34 -5.85 -10.30
C ARG A 767 18.69 -4.41 -10.67
N ALA A 768 18.74 -3.55 -9.67
CA ALA A 768 19.31 -2.21 -9.78
C ALA A 768 20.77 -2.21 -9.29
N PRO A 769 21.70 -1.54 -9.99
CA PRO A 769 23.01 -1.22 -9.42
C PRO A 769 22.87 -0.39 -8.15
N LEU A 770 23.68 -0.73 -7.14
CA LEU A 770 23.79 -0.03 -5.87
C LEU A 770 25.25 0.33 -5.62
N GLY A 771 25.53 1.53 -5.10
CA GLY A 771 26.92 1.87 -4.76
C GLY A 771 27.44 1.10 -3.55
N VAL A 772 28.66 0.57 -3.66
CA VAL A 772 29.38 -0.05 -2.54
C VAL A 772 29.65 0.94 -1.41
N GLY A 773 29.82 0.38 -0.20
CA GLY A 773 30.23 1.11 0.98
C GLY A 773 29.08 1.53 1.88
N ASN A 774 29.42 2.38 2.84
CA ASN A 774 28.53 2.82 3.92
C ASN A 774 28.23 4.32 3.76
N GLY A 775 27.04 4.64 3.26
CA GLY A 775 26.55 6.02 3.19
C GLY A 775 26.10 6.54 4.57
N PRO A 776 26.02 7.86 4.78
CA PRO A 776 25.58 8.41 6.07
C PRO A 776 24.20 7.87 6.48
N GLY A 777 24.13 7.23 7.65
CA GLY A 777 22.90 6.64 8.20
C GLY A 777 22.40 5.38 7.50
N LEU A 778 23.25 4.72 6.70
CA LEU A 778 22.92 3.50 5.96
C LEU A 778 23.69 2.29 6.47
N SER A 779 23.28 1.11 6.03
CA SER A 779 24.04 -0.13 6.16
C SER A 779 25.13 -0.23 5.08
N ASN A 780 26.21 -0.94 5.41
CA ASN A 780 27.34 -1.15 4.51
C ASN A 780 27.04 -2.22 3.45
N PHE A 781 27.35 -1.94 2.18
CA PHE A 781 27.32 -2.92 1.09
C PHE A 781 28.72 -3.29 0.63
N ASN A 782 29.04 -4.57 0.75
CA ASN A 782 30.30 -5.10 0.25
C ASN A 782 30.27 -5.19 -1.28
N TRP A 783 31.42 -5.05 -1.90
CA TRP A 783 31.57 -5.20 -3.35
C TRP A 783 31.10 -6.58 -3.83
N GLY A 784 30.25 -6.59 -4.87
CA GLY A 784 29.61 -7.80 -5.41
C GLY A 784 28.43 -8.33 -4.59
N GLN A 785 28.12 -7.72 -3.44
CA GLN A 785 26.99 -8.15 -2.61
C GLN A 785 25.67 -7.97 -3.37
N ARG A 786 24.90 -9.06 -3.48
CA ARG A 786 23.48 -9.01 -3.86
C ARG A 786 22.63 -8.77 -2.62
N GLY A 787 21.56 -8.00 -2.75
CA GLY A 787 20.66 -7.72 -1.64
C GLY A 787 19.24 -7.37 -2.09
N GLY A 788 18.33 -7.25 -1.11
CA GLY A 788 16.93 -6.92 -1.31
C GLY A 788 16.08 -8.04 -1.90
N SER A 789 14.76 -7.82 -1.94
CA SER A 789 13.75 -8.75 -2.45
C SER A 789 12.75 -8.01 -3.34
N GLY A 790 12.20 -8.69 -4.35
CA GLY A 790 11.17 -8.12 -5.22
C GLY A 790 9.81 -7.99 -4.54
N SER A 791 9.57 -8.77 -3.50
CA SER A 791 8.36 -8.75 -2.69
C SER A 791 8.69 -9.02 -1.23
N HIS A 792 7.77 -8.66 -0.34
CA HIS A 792 7.88 -8.94 1.09
C HIS A 792 6.60 -9.58 1.60
N THR A 793 6.75 -10.66 2.37
CA THR A 793 5.69 -11.26 3.16
C THR A 793 5.90 -10.81 4.59
N LEU A 794 4.90 -10.14 5.15
CA LEU A 794 4.95 -9.73 6.55
C LEU A 794 5.04 -10.95 7.45
N THR A 795 5.81 -10.81 8.52
CA THR A 795 5.82 -11.74 9.65
C THR A 795 5.03 -11.16 10.82
N ILE A 796 4.64 -12.01 11.76
CA ILE A 796 3.97 -11.56 13.00
C ILE A 796 4.83 -10.55 13.76
N ALA A 797 6.17 -10.67 13.71
CA ALA A 797 7.05 -9.72 14.36
C ALA A 797 6.99 -8.29 13.77
N GLU A 798 6.68 -8.18 12.46
CA GLU A 798 6.68 -6.92 11.71
C GLU A 798 5.33 -6.19 11.73
N ILE A 799 4.27 -6.87 12.18
CA ILE A 799 3.01 -6.17 12.49
C ILE A 799 3.15 -5.41 13.81
N PRO A 800 2.60 -4.18 13.87
CA PRO A 800 2.53 -3.42 15.09
C PRO A 800 1.72 -4.16 16.14
N ALA A 801 2.19 -4.12 17.39
CA ALA A 801 1.36 -4.34 18.56
C ALA A 801 0.07 -3.51 18.46
N HIS A 802 -1.07 -4.18 18.36
CA HIS A 802 -2.38 -3.56 18.25
C HIS A 802 -3.43 -4.37 18.99
N THR A 803 -4.49 -3.71 19.46
CA THR A 803 -5.56 -4.31 20.27
C THR A 803 -6.87 -4.17 19.52
N HIS A 804 -7.75 -5.15 19.68
CA HIS A 804 -9.15 -5.04 19.29
C HIS A 804 -10.01 -5.00 20.54
N ASP A 805 -11.21 -4.44 20.39
CA ASP A 805 -12.24 -4.52 21.41
C ASP A 805 -13.44 -5.33 20.91
N PHE A 806 -14.13 -5.97 21.83
CA PHE A 806 -15.37 -6.69 21.52
C PHE A 806 -16.49 -5.70 21.42
N ASN A 807 -17.27 -5.79 20.35
CA ASN A 807 -18.51 -5.07 20.29
C ASN A 807 -19.50 -5.64 21.33
N GLN A 808 -19.98 -4.80 22.24
CA GLN A 808 -20.92 -5.14 23.30
C GLN A 808 -22.31 -4.60 22.94
N PRO A 809 -23.40 -5.32 23.29
CA PRO A 809 -24.73 -4.80 23.02
C PRO A 809 -25.00 -3.57 23.91
N PRO A 810 -25.80 -2.59 23.43
CA PRO A 810 -26.19 -1.44 24.21
C PRO A 810 -26.79 -1.83 25.55
N THR A 811 -26.28 -1.21 26.62
CA THR A 811 -26.65 -1.60 27.99
C THR A 811 -27.86 -0.82 28.52
N ALA A 812 -28.14 0.34 27.95
CA ALA A 812 -29.31 1.14 28.34
C ALA A 812 -29.72 2.13 27.25
N VAL A 813 -31.02 2.44 27.23
CA VAL A 813 -31.55 3.66 26.61
C VAL A 813 -32.05 4.54 27.75
N THR A 814 -31.63 5.79 27.79
CA THR A 814 -32.10 6.78 28.76
C THR A 814 -32.96 7.80 28.04
N LEU A 815 -34.16 8.05 28.56
CA LEU A 815 -35.06 9.09 28.07
C LEU A 815 -35.03 10.24 29.07
N THR A 816 -34.51 11.39 28.65
CA THR A 816 -34.54 12.62 29.44
C THR A 816 -35.79 13.41 29.06
N PRO A 817 -36.82 13.49 29.94
CA PRO A 817 -38.09 14.09 29.56
C PRO A 817 -37.95 15.59 29.31
N ALA A 818 -38.45 16.04 28.16
CA ALA A 818 -38.76 17.45 27.88
C ALA A 818 -40.21 17.78 28.28
N ALA A 819 -41.14 16.86 28.01
CA ALA A 819 -42.54 16.94 28.41
C ALA A 819 -43.11 15.53 28.65
N ALA A 820 -43.34 15.16 29.91
CA ALA A 820 -43.97 13.89 30.31
C ALA A 820 -45.49 14.03 30.59
N THR A 821 -45.98 15.26 30.61
CA THR A 821 -47.38 15.61 30.82
C THR A 821 -47.77 16.67 29.82
N LEU A 822 -48.93 16.50 29.18
CA LEU A 822 -49.51 17.48 28.28
C LEU A 822 -50.99 17.70 28.64
N PRO A 823 -51.47 18.94 28.69
CA PRO A 823 -52.90 19.24 28.69
C PRO A 823 -53.60 18.60 27.49
N GLU A 824 -54.84 18.14 27.65
CA GLU A 824 -55.62 17.58 26.53
C GLU A 824 -55.89 18.58 25.41
N ASN A 825 -55.96 19.87 25.74
CA ASN A 825 -56.12 20.95 24.75
C ASN A 825 -54.80 21.40 24.13
N THR A 826 -53.69 20.65 24.29
CA THR A 826 -52.41 21.01 23.69
C THR A 826 -52.51 21.01 22.16
N ASN A 827 -52.06 22.10 21.52
CA ASN A 827 -52.00 22.18 20.06
C ASN A 827 -50.92 21.24 19.50
N THR A 828 -51.35 20.13 18.90
CA THR A 828 -50.48 19.12 18.29
C THR A 828 -50.29 19.31 16.78
N THR A 829 -50.62 20.48 16.21
CA THR A 829 -50.45 20.74 14.75
C THR A 829 -49.02 20.44 14.28
N ASN A 830 -48.04 20.69 15.14
CA ASN A 830 -46.66 20.28 14.94
C ASN A 830 -46.30 19.15 15.91
N ALA A 831 -45.31 18.33 15.53
CA ALA A 831 -44.78 17.30 16.41
C ALA A 831 -44.18 17.94 17.68
N ILE A 832 -44.41 17.30 18.83
CA ILE A 832 -43.99 17.81 20.15
C ILE A 832 -42.84 16.95 20.65
N GLU A 833 -41.72 17.56 21.03
CA GLU A 833 -40.62 16.85 21.68
C GLU A 833 -40.99 16.44 23.12
N LEU A 834 -40.99 15.14 23.38
CA LEU A 834 -41.37 14.58 24.68
C LEU A 834 -40.15 14.19 25.51
N ALA A 835 -39.09 13.69 24.86
CA ALA A 835 -37.84 13.33 25.51
C ALA A 835 -36.67 13.34 24.53
N THR A 836 -35.47 13.62 25.05
CA THR A 836 -34.21 13.35 24.35
C THR A 836 -33.74 11.94 24.69
N ILE A 837 -33.28 11.20 23.68
CA ILE A 837 -32.82 9.82 23.74
C ILE A 837 -31.30 9.82 23.86
N ALA A 838 -30.77 9.14 24.89
CA ALA A 838 -29.36 8.85 25.02
C ALA A 838 -29.16 7.34 25.12
N ILE A 839 -28.15 6.81 24.43
CA ILE A 839 -27.82 5.39 24.41
C ILE A 839 -26.53 5.21 25.21
N THR A 840 -26.52 4.25 26.14
CA THR A 840 -25.31 3.84 26.85
C THR A 840 -24.78 2.58 26.19
N ASP A 841 -23.66 2.73 25.52
CA ASP A 841 -23.06 1.73 24.65
C ASP A 841 -21.53 1.89 24.70
N ASP A 842 -20.79 0.86 24.30
CA ASP A 842 -19.33 0.91 24.24
C ASP A 842 -18.82 1.76 23.05
N GLY A 843 -19.72 2.14 22.14
CA GLY A 843 -19.46 2.96 20.97
C GLY A 843 -18.98 2.16 19.76
N LEU A 844 -19.00 0.83 19.86
CA LEU A 844 -18.77 -0.10 18.77
C LEU A 844 -20.12 -0.50 18.16
N GLY A 845 -20.11 -1.16 16.99
CA GLY A 845 -21.36 -1.60 16.35
C GLY A 845 -22.24 -0.48 15.77
N SER A 846 -23.52 -0.80 15.53
CA SER A 846 -24.49 0.12 14.94
C SER A 846 -25.83 0.08 15.67
N ASN A 847 -26.06 1.12 16.46
CA ASN A 847 -27.30 1.33 17.21
C ASN A 847 -28.49 1.71 16.31
N VAL A 848 -29.47 0.82 16.21
CA VAL A 848 -30.74 1.04 15.50
C VAL A 848 -31.85 1.29 16.53
N LEU A 849 -32.46 2.47 16.47
CA LEU A 849 -33.60 2.81 17.32
C LEU A 849 -34.93 2.36 16.68
N SER A 850 -35.84 1.84 17.49
CA SER A 850 -37.21 1.52 17.07
C SER A 850 -38.23 1.79 18.18
N LEU A 851 -39.49 1.93 17.80
CA LEU A 851 -40.60 2.12 18.74
C LEU A 851 -41.45 0.85 18.83
N SER A 852 -41.84 0.48 20.04
CA SER A 852 -42.82 -0.57 20.31
C SER A 852 -43.79 -0.14 21.41
N GLY A 853 -44.79 -0.96 21.70
CA GLY A 853 -45.85 -0.64 22.65
C GLY A 853 -47.17 -0.28 21.97
N ALA A 854 -48.24 -0.27 22.76
CA ALA A 854 -49.62 -0.14 22.28
C ALA A 854 -49.84 1.17 21.52
N ASP A 855 -49.27 2.27 22.03
CA ASP A 855 -49.51 3.60 21.47
C ASP A 855 -48.40 4.06 20.52
N SER A 856 -47.43 3.20 20.20
CA SER A 856 -46.24 3.53 19.38
C SER A 856 -46.56 4.23 18.04
N SER A 857 -47.75 3.98 17.48
CA SER A 857 -48.20 4.63 16.25
C SER A 857 -48.35 6.16 16.37
N HIS A 858 -48.58 6.70 17.58
CA HIS A 858 -48.70 8.12 17.88
C HIS A 858 -47.35 8.84 18.06
N PHE A 859 -46.24 8.09 18.09
CA PHE A 859 -44.91 8.62 18.36
C PHE A 859 -43.99 8.43 17.16
N GLU A 860 -42.95 9.25 17.09
CA GLU A 860 -41.85 9.12 16.13
C GLU A 860 -40.51 9.44 16.78
N ILE A 861 -39.44 8.93 16.16
CA ILE A 861 -38.06 9.27 16.51
C ILE A 861 -37.50 10.13 15.38
N VAL A 862 -37.04 11.34 15.73
CA VAL A 862 -36.41 12.27 14.79
C VAL A 862 -35.05 12.65 15.34
N GLY A 863 -33.98 12.10 14.76
CA GLY A 863 -32.63 12.24 15.31
C GLY A 863 -32.52 11.53 16.66
N ASP A 864 -32.13 12.27 17.70
CA ASP A 864 -32.00 11.82 19.09
C ASP A 864 -33.23 12.18 19.94
N LYS A 865 -34.40 12.39 19.33
CA LYS A 865 -35.60 12.87 20.03
C LYS A 865 -36.78 11.92 19.84
N LEU A 866 -37.45 11.61 20.96
CA LEU A 866 -38.78 11.02 20.97
C LEU A 866 -39.81 12.14 20.89
N GLN A 867 -40.70 12.05 19.91
CA GLN A 867 -41.73 13.07 19.66
C GLN A 867 -43.13 12.46 19.61
N LEU A 868 -44.12 13.22 20.07
CA LEU A 868 -45.52 13.01 19.70
C LEU A 868 -45.70 13.48 18.27
N LYS A 869 -46.29 12.67 17.40
CA LYS A 869 -46.53 13.03 16.00
C LYS A 869 -47.46 14.23 15.89
N ALA A 870 -47.27 14.99 14.82
CA ALA A 870 -48.19 16.05 14.43
C ALA A 870 -49.61 15.48 14.20
N GLY A 871 -50.62 16.18 14.72
CA GLY A 871 -52.04 15.88 14.55
C GLY A 871 -52.61 14.82 15.48
N VAL A 872 -51.87 14.39 16.52
CA VAL A 872 -52.42 13.49 17.53
C VAL A 872 -53.43 14.25 18.38
N SER A 873 -54.70 13.83 18.34
CA SER A 873 -55.75 14.37 19.22
C SER A 873 -55.55 13.82 20.63
N LEU A 874 -55.42 14.72 21.60
CA LEU A 874 -55.39 14.40 23.03
C LEU A 874 -56.78 14.70 23.60
N ASP A 875 -57.33 13.75 24.34
CA ASP A 875 -58.65 13.82 24.96
C ASP A 875 -58.56 12.95 26.22
N PHE A 876 -58.64 13.57 27.39
CA PHE A 876 -58.42 12.90 28.66
C PHE A 876 -59.49 11.84 28.93
N GLU A 877 -60.75 12.13 28.59
CA GLU A 877 -61.88 11.22 28.77
C GLU A 877 -61.79 9.98 27.87
N VAL A 878 -61.13 10.11 26.71
CA VAL A 878 -60.86 8.99 25.79
C VAL A 878 -59.62 8.21 26.21
N GLN A 879 -58.50 8.89 26.44
CA GLN A 879 -57.23 8.27 26.81
C GLN A 879 -56.34 9.24 27.60
N ASP A 880 -56.30 9.04 28.92
CA ASP A 880 -55.50 9.86 29.84
C ASP A 880 -54.00 9.51 29.85
N THR A 881 -53.60 8.42 29.21
CA THR A 881 -52.25 7.88 29.28
C THR A 881 -51.84 7.22 27.96
N TYR A 882 -50.70 7.63 27.42
CA TYR A 882 -50.06 7.02 26.25
C TYR A 882 -48.72 6.41 26.64
N THR A 883 -48.48 5.17 26.21
CA THR A 883 -47.27 4.41 26.52
C THR A 883 -46.53 4.00 25.24
N VAL A 884 -45.24 4.29 25.21
CA VAL A 884 -44.35 3.88 24.12
C VAL A 884 -43.03 3.40 24.70
N THR A 885 -42.46 2.37 24.10
CA THR A 885 -41.14 1.88 24.44
C THR A 885 -40.17 2.25 23.32
N VAL A 886 -39.10 2.94 23.68
CA VAL A 886 -37.95 3.16 22.80
C VAL A 886 -37.01 1.98 22.97
N ASN A 887 -36.73 1.28 21.88
CA ASN A 887 -35.82 0.15 21.82
C ASN A 887 -34.54 0.57 21.10
N VAL A 888 -33.41 0.03 21.50
CA VAL A 888 -32.15 0.06 20.76
C VAL A 888 -31.72 -1.39 20.48
N ASP A 889 -31.24 -1.61 19.26
CA ASP A 889 -30.75 -2.88 18.76
C ASP A 889 -29.45 -2.64 18.00
N ASP A 890 -28.36 -3.26 18.43
CA ASP A 890 -27.12 -3.34 17.67
C ASP A 890 -27.15 -4.60 16.82
N SER A 891 -27.52 -4.44 15.56
CA SER A 891 -27.64 -5.54 14.59
C SER A 891 -26.35 -6.38 14.37
N THR A 892 -25.21 -5.94 14.91
CA THR A 892 -23.93 -6.66 14.82
C THR A 892 -23.63 -7.53 16.05
N VAL A 893 -24.45 -7.46 17.10
CA VAL A 893 -24.37 -8.27 18.32
C VAL A 893 -25.78 -8.71 18.72
N GLY A 894 -26.06 -10.01 18.76
CA GLY A 894 -27.42 -10.47 19.03
C GLY A 894 -28.33 -10.46 17.80
N GLY A 895 -29.55 -10.94 17.98
CA GLY A 895 -30.61 -10.93 16.95
C GLY A 895 -31.93 -10.34 17.45
N ALA A 896 -31.93 -9.65 18.59
CA ALA A 896 -33.10 -9.09 19.24
C ALA A 896 -32.71 -7.83 20.03
N VAL A 897 -33.69 -6.93 20.25
CA VAL A 897 -33.56 -5.69 21.03
C VAL A 897 -32.71 -5.86 22.28
N ASP A 898 -31.62 -5.11 22.36
CA ASP A 898 -30.62 -5.19 23.44
C ASP A 898 -31.04 -4.43 24.69
N ALA A 899 -31.52 -3.19 24.50
CA ALA A 899 -32.01 -2.37 25.59
C ALA A 899 -33.29 -1.63 25.18
N SER A 900 -34.13 -1.37 26.18
CA SER A 900 -35.39 -0.66 25.96
C SER A 900 -35.75 0.21 27.15
N GLN A 901 -36.43 1.31 26.89
CA GLN A 901 -36.91 2.22 27.92
C GLN A 901 -38.32 2.67 27.58
N ALA A 902 -39.25 2.41 28.49
CA ALA A 902 -40.62 2.89 28.39
C ALA A 902 -40.69 4.39 28.72
N PHE A 903 -41.53 5.08 27.98
CA PHE A 903 -41.98 6.44 28.21
C PHE A 903 -43.49 6.45 28.40
N THR A 904 -43.94 7.20 29.39
CA THR A 904 -45.37 7.42 29.64
C THR A 904 -45.62 8.91 29.48
N LEU A 905 -46.49 9.24 28.51
CA LEU A 905 -47.10 10.56 28.42
C LEU A 905 -48.42 10.51 29.17
N THR A 906 -48.58 11.37 30.17
CA THR A 906 -49.87 11.56 30.84
C THR A 906 -50.56 12.78 30.26
N VAL A 907 -51.81 12.60 29.84
CA VAL A 907 -52.67 13.71 29.48
C VAL A 907 -53.34 14.23 30.75
N THR A 908 -53.39 15.54 30.94
CA THR A 908 -54.11 16.15 32.06
C THR A 908 -55.41 16.75 31.57
N ASN A 909 -56.49 16.45 32.28
CA ASN A 909 -57.77 17.11 32.08
C ASN A 909 -57.59 18.63 32.26
N SER A 910 -58.15 19.38 31.32
CA SER A 910 -58.12 20.84 31.25
C SER A 910 -59.56 21.37 31.21
N SER A 911 -59.76 22.56 31.76
CA SER A 911 -61.12 23.12 31.88
C SER A 911 -61.78 23.32 30.50
N GLU A 912 -62.96 22.77 30.29
CA GLU A 912 -63.76 22.90 29.06
C GLU A 912 -64.95 23.85 29.25
N LEU A 913 -65.25 24.66 28.24
CA LEU A 913 -66.39 25.56 28.27
C LEU A 913 -67.71 24.76 28.14
N THR A 914 -68.55 24.80 29.17
CA THR A 914 -69.83 24.08 29.18
C THR A 914 -71.04 24.98 28.96
N GLY A 915 -70.90 26.29 29.15
CA GLY A 915 -71.98 27.23 28.92
C GLY A 915 -71.71 28.63 29.47
N ILE A 916 -72.75 29.47 29.42
CA ILE A 916 -72.79 30.77 30.09
C ILE A 916 -74.04 30.89 30.95
N ASP A 917 -73.95 31.70 32.00
CA ASP A 917 -75.04 32.04 32.90
C ASP A 917 -75.13 33.58 32.96
N VAL A 918 -76.19 34.12 32.36
CA VAL A 918 -76.39 35.57 32.21
C VAL A 918 -77.28 36.08 33.34
N GLN A 919 -76.80 37.10 34.04
CA GLN A 919 -77.52 37.75 35.15
C GLN A 919 -77.97 36.74 36.22
N SER A 920 -77.12 35.76 36.55
CA SER A 920 -77.38 34.74 37.57
C SER A 920 -78.66 33.91 37.31
N GLY A 921 -78.88 33.52 36.07
CA GLY A 921 -79.88 32.55 35.64
C GLY A 921 -81.28 33.12 35.49
N GLN A 922 -81.42 34.45 35.55
CA GLN A 922 -82.70 35.11 35.29
C GLN A 922 -83.07 34.92 33.82
N THR A 923 -84.36 34.80 33.48
CA THR A 923 -84.78 34.69 32.07
C THR A 923 -84.91 36.08 31.42
N GLN A 924 -84.91 37.15 32.22
CA GLN A 924 -85.12 38.52 31.78
C GLN A 924 -83.79 39.21 31.45
N ARG A 925 -83.73 39.87 30.29
CA ARG A 925 -82.48 40.37 29.70
C ARG A 925 -82.47 41.90 29.54
N SER A 926 -83.37 42.59 30.24
CA SER A 926 -83.42 44.07 30.28
C SER A 926 -82.16 44.72 30.84
N PHE A 927 -81.55 44.08 31.83
CA PHE A 927 -80.35 44.55 32.51
C PHE A 927 -79.41 43.38 32.79
N VAL A 928 -78.15 43.50 32.37
CA VAL A 928 -77.11 42.50 32.60
C VAL A 928 -75.97 43.17 33.35
N ARG A 929 -75.79 42.78 34.61
CA ARG A 929 -74.66 43.17 35.45
C ARG A 929 -73.64 42.05 35.55
N TYR A 930 -74.09 40.82 35.68
CA TYR A 930 -73.23 39.66 35.82
C TYR A 930 -73.29 38.79 34.56
N LEU A 931 -72.13 38.35 34.08
CA LEU A 931 -72.00 37.28 33.10
C LEU A 931 -71.05 36.26 33.70
N ASP A 932 -71.54 35.05 33.95
CA ASP A 932 -70.74 33.93 34.42
C ASP A 932 -70.45 33.01 33.23
N ILE A 933 -69.17 32.80 32.90
CA ILE A 933 -68.76 31.76 31.95
C ILE A 933 -68.56 30.48 32.75
N VAL A 934 -69.19 29.37 32.37
CA VAL A 934 -69.23 28.12 33.14
C VAL A 934 -68.36 27.05 32.47
N PHE A 935 -67.51 26.41 33.27
CA PHE A 935 -66.63 25.33 32.85
C PHE A 935 -67.03 24.02 33.53
N ASP A 936 -66.69 22.89 32.94
CA ASP A 936 -66.92 21.56 33.52
C ASP A 936 -66.19 21.39 34.87
N ILE A 937 -64.97 21.92 34.97
CA ILE A 937 -64.13 21.95 36.17
C ILE A 937 -63.63 23.37 36.50
N GLY A 938 -63.28 23.58 37.78
CA GLY A 938 -62.68 24.81 38.29
C GLY A 938 -61.19 24.62 38.61
N GLY A 939 -60.37 25.67 38.60
CA GLY A 939 -58.93 25.49 38.87
C GLY A 939 -58.00 26.60 38.36
N SER A 940 -56.73 26.22 38.17
CA SER A 940 -55.62 27.09 37.72
C SER A 940 -55.85 27.68 36.32
N ASP A 941 -56.49 26.94 35.43
CA ASP A 941 -56.67 27.34 34.02
C ASP A 941 -57.50 28.62 33.91
N LEU A 942 -58.49 28.78 34.81
CA LEU A 942 -59.31 29.99 34.91
C LEU A 942 -58.47 31.19 35.38
N ALA A 943 -57.49 30.97 36.27
CA ALA A 943 -56.59 32.03 36.70
C ALA A 943 -55.66 32.47 35.56
N ASP A 944 -55.21 31.54 34.73
CA ASP A 944 -54.36 31.81 33.56
C ASP A 944 -55.13 32.51 32.43
N LEU A 945 -56.41 32.15 32.21
CA LEU A 945 -57.31 32.89 31.31
C LEU A 945 -57.47 34.36 31.74
N ILE A 946 -57.60 34.62 33.06
CA ILE A 946 -57.67 35.97 33.63
C ILE A 946 -56.34 36.71 33.43
N ALA A 947 -55.23 36.10 33.83
CA ALA A 947 -53.91 36.73 33.80
C ALA A 947 -53.44 37.04 32.36
N GLY A 948 -53.77 36.18 31.41
CA GLY A 948 -53.46 36.35 29.98
C GLY A 948 -54.44 37.23 29.21
N ASN A 949 -55.56 37.67 29.83
CA ASN A 949 -56.65 38.39 29.15
C ASN A 949 -57.11 37.68 27.85
N ARG A 950 -57.26 36.35 27.94
CA ARG A 950 -57.52 35.42 26.82
C ARG A 950 -59.00 35.29 26.47
N PHE A 951 -59.73 36.41 26.51
CA PHE A 951 -61.16 36.46 26.21
C PHE A 951 -61.51 37.73 25.44
N GLN A 952 -62.51 37.64 24.57
CA GLN A 952 -62.98 38.76 23.75
C GLN A 952 -64.50 38.86 23.81
N LEU A 953 -65.00 40.03 24.22
CA LEU A 953 -66.43 40.34 24.20
C LEU A 953 -66.73 41.22 22.99
N THR A 954 -67.65 40.80 22.13
CA THR A 954 -68.08 41.55 20.94
C THR A 954 -69.56 41.90 21.05
N GLN A 955 -69.92 43.18 20.89
CA GLN A 955 -71.31 43.64 20.82
C GLN A 955 -71.72 43.83 19.36
N PHE A 956 -72.74 43.11 18.93
CA PHE A 956 -73.44 43.28 17.66
C PHE A 956 -74.72 44.08 17.86
N ASP A 957 -75.27 44.60 16.76
CA ASP A 957 -76.61 45.20 16.79
C ASP A 957 -77.70 44.13 17.00
N LEU A 958 -78.95 44.57 17.14
CA LEU A 958 -80.11 43.67 17.37
C LEU A 958 -80.40 42.71 16.20
N ASN A 959 -79.73 42.88 15.05
CA ASN A 959 -79.80 41.95 13.92
C ASN A 959 -78.69 40.90 13.93
N GLY A 960 -77.77 40.95 14.91
CA GLY A 960 -76.55 40.13 14.95
C GLY A 960 -75.48 40.61 13.97
N GLU A 961 -75.58 41.85 13.49
CA GLU A 961 -74.68 42.42 12.48
C GLU A 961 -73.80 43.53 13.10
N ASN A 962 -72.75 43.95 12.38
CA ASN A 962 -71.89 45.09 12.77
C ASN A 962 -71.20 44.96 14.15
N GLY A 963 -70.52 43.83 14.38
CA GLY A 963 -69.82 43.56 15.65
C GLY A 963 -68.75 44.59 15.99
N VAL A 964 -68.76 45.05 17.25
CA VAL A 964 -67.77 45.96 17.83
C VAL A 964 -67.19 45.32 19.09
N VAL A 965 -65.89 45.06 19.08
CA VAL A 965 -65.16 44.55 20.24
C VAL A 965 -65.27 45.54 21.40
N LYS A 966 -65.61 45.01 22.57
CA LYS A 966 -65.70 45.74 23.83
C LYS A 966 -64.58 45.31 24.75
N THR A 967 -64.20 46.21 25.64
CA THR A 967 -63.32 45.87 26.76
C THR A 967 -64.20 45.43 27.92
N PRO A 968 -64.31 44.11 28.20
CA PRO A 968 -65.04 43.65 29.37
C PRO A 968 -64.26 44.04 30.66
N PRO A 969 -64.95 44.09 31.82
CA PRO A 969 -64.26 44.18 33.11
C PRO A 969 -63.39 42.94 33.33
N THR A 970 -62.36 43.06 34.17
CA THR A 970 -61.57 41.88 34.57
C THR A 970 -62.46 40.91 35.35
N PRO A 971 -62.64 39.66 34.89
CA PRO A 971 -63.48 38.69 35.58
C PRO A 971 -62.80 38.15 36.83
N VAL A 972 -63.60 37.57 37.72
CA VAL A 972 -63.14 36.88 38.93
C VAL A 972 -63.51 35.41 38.84
N ALA A 973 -62.56 34.52 39.14
CA ALA A 973 -62.83 33.08 39.21
C ALA A 973 -63.64 32.75 40.48
N VAL A 974 -64.79 32.09 40.31
CA VAL A 974 -65.70 31.65 41.38
C VAL A 974 -66.05 30.18 41.16
N GLY A 975 -65.33 29.27 41.80
CA GLY A 975 -65.50 27.82 41.55
C GLY A 975 -65.07 27.45 40.13
N ASN A 976 -65.99 26.89 39.35
CA ASN A 976 -65.82 26.56 37.93
C ASN A 976 -66.35 27.66 36.99
N ARG A 977 -66.42 28.91 37.45
CA ARG A 977 -66.98 30.03 36.69
C ARG A 977 -66.04 31.22 36.60
N LEU A 978 -66.02 31.92 35.46
CA LEU A 978 -65.49 33.28 35.34
C LEU A 978 -66.63 34.28 35.40
N GLN A 979 -66.71 35.03 36.50
CA GLN A 979 -67.73 36.05 36.68
C GLN A 979 -67.24 37.43 36.25
N PHE A 980 -67.90 38.02 35.26
CA PHE A 980 -67.76 39.42 34.87
C PHE A 980 -68.79 40.27 35.62
N ASP A 981 -68.36 41.26 36.41
CA ASP A 981 -69.23 42.29 37.00
C ASP A 981 -69.08 43.59 36.20
N PHE A 982 -70.06 43.90 35.36
CA PHE A 982 -70.13 45.15 34.59
C PHE A 982 -70.46 46.37 35.47
N GLY A 983 -70.59 46.19 36.78
CA GLY A 983 -70.86 47.23 37.77
C GLY A 983 -72.33 47.61 37.84
N VAL A 984 -72.65 48.55 38.73
CA VAL A 984 -74.03 49.01 38.99
C VAL A 984 -74.71 49.65 37.77
N GLN A 985 -73.95 50.01 36.73
CA GLN A 985 -74.49 50.55 35.49
C GLN A 985 -74.82 49.48 34.44
N GLY A 986 -74.42 48.22 34.68
CA GLY A 986 -74.60 47.10 33.78
C GLY A 986 -73.81 47.22 32.47
N ILE A 987 -73.95 46.21 31.62
CA ILE A 987 -73.33 46.14 30.31
C ILE A 987 -73.78 47.33 29.44
N GLY A 988 -72.83 48.03 28.82
CA GLY A 988 -73.07 49.29 28.10
C GLY A 988 -72.97 50.57 28.93
N GLY A 989 -72.71 50.47 30.24
CA GLY A 989 -72.26 51.59 31.09
C GLY A 989 -73.31 52.64 31.45
N ASN A 990 -74.58 52.42 31.10
CA ASN A 990 -75.71 53.25 31.52
C ASN A 990 -76.98 52.41 31.60
N MET A 991 -77.42 52.16 32.84
CA MET A 991 -78.58 51.33 33.16
C MET A 991 -79.92 51.89 32.64
N ASN A 992 -80.01 53.21 32.41
CA ASN A 992 -81.22 53.90 32.00
C ASN A 992 -81.26 54.21 30.48
N SER A 993 -80.42 53.55 29.69
CA SER A 993 -80.35 53.74 28.24
C SER A 993 -80.22 52.44 27.48
N ASN A 994 -80.57 52.48 26.20
CA ASN A 994 -80.46 51.38 25.25
C ASN A 994 -79.06 51.20 24.65
N VAL A 995 -78.05 51.93 25.13
CA VAL A 995 -76.68 51.90 24.58
C VAL A 995 -76.04 50.51 24.68
N GLY A 996 -76.37 49.76 25.72
CA GLY A 996 -75.88 48.38 25.88
C GLY A 996 -76.81 47.33 25.28
N ASP A 997 -77.85 47.70 24.56
CA ASP A 997 -78.68 46.70 23.90
C ASP A 997 -77.96 46.13 22.69
N GLY A 998 -78.12 44.83 22.48
CA GLY A 998 -77.42 44.13 21.41
C GLY A 998 -77.35 42.63 21.64
N TYR A 999 -76.84 41.98 20.61
CA TYR A 999 -76.41 40.58 20.65
C TYR A 999 -74.93 40.54 20.98
N TYR A 1000 -74.51 39.66 21.89
CA TYR A 1000 -73.15 39.60 22.41
C TYR A 1000 -72.54 38.23 22.16
N GLU A 1001 -71.27 38.22 21.78
CA GLU A 1001 -70.43 37.03 21.66
C GLU A 1001 -69.28 37.15 22.66
N ILE A 1002 -69.01 36.07 23.39
CA ILE A 1002 -67.83 35.91 24.23
C ILE A 1002 -66.99 34.76 23.68
N ALA A 1003 -65.76 35.06 23.27
CA ALA A 1003 -64.81 34.11 22.71
C ALA A 1003 -63.63 33.90 23.68
N LEU A 1004 -63.13 32.66 23.81
CA LEU A 1004 -62.02 32.28 24.69
C LEU A 1004 -60.92 31.55 23.90
N ASP A 1005 -59.67 31.95 24.19
CA ASP A 1005 -58.44 31.29 23.73
C ASP A 1005 -58.07 30.29 24.83
N MET A 1006 -58.30 29.01 24.58
CA MET A 1006 -58.15 27.95 25.58
C MET A 1006 -56.73 27.37 25.59
N ASP A 1007 -56.06 27.26 24.43
CA ASP A 1007 -54.76 26.59 24.26
C ASP A 1007 -53.54 27.54 24.24
N HIS A 1008 -53.79 28.86 24.32
CA HIS A 1008 -52.80 29.93 24.35
C HIS A 1008 -52.03 30.08 23.03
N ASP A 1009 -52.63 29.68 21.90
CA ASP A 1009 -52.03 29.88 20.58
C ASP A 1009 -52.37 31.25 19.96
N GLY A 1010 -53.28 32.00 20.60
CA GLY A 1010 -53.73 33.33 20.20
C GLY A 1010 -54.92 33.33 19.23
N SER A 1011 -55.45 32.17 18.86
CA SER A 1011 -56.77 32.02 18.26
C SER A 1011 -57.85 31.84 19.33
N PHE A 1012 -59.13 31.92 18.95
CA PHE A 1012 -60.24 31.74 19.88
C PHE A 1012 -61.00 30.48 19.43
N GLU A 1013 -60.96 29.43 20.24
CA GLU A 1013 -61.50 28.10 19.88
C GLU A 1013 -62.94 27.92 20.36
N SER A 1014 -63.36 28.67 21.40
CA SER A 1014 -64.64 28.50 22.07
C SER A 1014 -65.44 29.80 22.12
N THR A 1015 -66.70 29.78 21.65
CA THR A 1015 -67.57 30.98 21.56
C THR A 1015 -68.96 30.71 22.13
N GLN A 1016 -69.50 31.63 22.93
CA GLN A 1016 -70.87 31.59 23.45
C GLN A 1016 -71.60 32.91 23.18
N HIS A 1017 -72.94 32.86 23.16
CA HIS A 1017 -73.76 34.01 22.75
C HIS A 1017 -74.90 34.33 23.72
N PHE A 1018 -75.12 35.63 23.98
CA PHE A 1018 -76.25 36.13 24.77
C PHE A 1018 -76.78 37.46 24.24
N TYR A 1019 -77.84 38.00 24.84
CA TYR A 1019 -78.36 39.33 24.48
C TYR A 1019 -78.69 40.19 25.70
N ARG A 1020 -78.78 41.51 25.45
CA ARG A 1020 -79.42 42.47 26.35
C ARG A 1020 -80.42 43.29 25.55
N LEU A 1021 -81.66 43.41 26.04
CA LEU A 1021 -82.69 44.21 25.43
C LEU A 1021 -83.48 44.98 26.50
N LEU A 1022 -83.14 46.26 26.70
CA LEU A 1022 -83.78 47.12 27.68
C LEU A 1022 -85.31 47.18 27.47
N GLY A 1023 -86.06 46.75 28.47
CA GLY A 1023 -87.52 46.70 28.47
C GLY A 1023 -88.10 45.30 28.27
N ASP A 1024 -87.31 44.35 27.79
CA ASP A 1024 -87.70 42.95 27.69
C ASP A 1024 -87.59 42.29 29.07
N VAL A 1025 -88.74 42.09 29.72
CA VAL A 1025 -88.87 41.47 31.04
C VAL A 1025 -89.54 40.10 30.97
N THR A 1026 -89.87 39.64 29.77
CA THR A 1026 -90.38 38.29 29.53
C THR A 1026 -89.28 37.36 29.02
N GLY A 1027 -88.20 37.91 28.48
CA GLY A 1027 -87.06 37.17 27.92
C GLY A 1027 -87.36 36.60 26.54
N ASP A 1028 -88.41 37.07 25.86
CA ASP A 1028 -88.83 36.54 24.56
C ASP A 1028 -88.13 37.23 23.36
N GLY A 1029 -87.20 38.16 23.65
CA GLY A 1029 -86.45 38.90 22.66
C GLY A 1029 -87.24 40.06 22.04
N VAL A 1030 -88.42 40.39 22.55
CA VAL A 1030 -89.28 41.48 22.08
C VAL A 1030 -89.72 42.35 23.25
N VAL A 1031 -89.83 43.66 23.04
CA VAL A 1031 -90.43 44.57 24.02
C VAL A 1031 -91.83 44.94 23.58
N ASP A 1032 -92.84 44.36 24.23
CA ASP A 1032 -94.23 44.51 23.84
C ASP A 1032 -95.16 44.96 25.00
N ALA A 1033 -96.47 44.84 24.78
CA ALA A 1033 -97.46 45.25 25.77
C ALA A 1033 -97.48 44.36 27.02
N VAL A 1034 -97.05 43.10 26.90
CA VAL A 1034 -96.91 42.12 27.98
C VAL A 1034 -95.81 42.58 28.94
N ASP A 1035 -94.62 42.91 28.42
CA ASP A 1035 -93.51 43.42 29.23
C ASP A 1035 -93.92 44.67 30.02
N ARG A 1036 -94.49 45.65 29.31
CA ARG A 1036 -94.96 46.89 29.92
C ARG A 1036 -95.99 46.62 31.01
N SER A 1037 -96.91 45.69 30.79
CA SER A 1037 -97.94 45.34 31.76
C SER A 1037 -97.35 44.69 33.01
N GLN A 1038 -96.32 43.85 32.85
CA GLN A 1038 -95.63 43.20 33.97
C GLN A 1038 -94.89 44.22 34.83
N VAL A 1039 -94.14 45.13 34.22
CA VAL A 1039 -93.44 46.22 34.94
C VAL A 1039 -94.41 47.17 35.64
N LEU A 1040 -95.52 47.54 35.00
CA LEU A 1040 -96.57 48.38 35.60
C LEU A 1040 -97.22 47.70 36.82
N ALA A 1041 -97.50 46.40 36.73
CA ALA A 1041 -98.07 45.64 37.85
C ALA A 1041 -97.10 45.52 39.04
N ALA A 1042 -95.80 45.58 38.75
CA ALA A 1042 -94.72 45.50 39.71
C ALA A 1042 -94.32 46.84 40.34
N GLN A 1043 -94.85 47.97 39.85
CA GLN A 1043 -94.45 49.30 40.30
C GLN A 1043 -94.66 49.50 41.81
N GLY A 1044 -93.59 49.89 42.49
CA GLY A 1044 -93.55 50.08 43.95
C GLY A 1044 -93.05 48.86 44.72
N MET A 1045 -92.77 47.73 44.05
CA MET A 1045 -92.11 46.59 44.70
C MET A 1045 -90.65 46.93 45.01
N THR A 1046 -90.25 46.67 46.26
CA THR A 1046 -88.88 46.90 46.75
C THR A 1046 -87.91 45.78 46.38
N TYR A 1047 -88.40 44.70 45.77
CA TYR A 1047 -87.58 43.63 45.20
C TYR A 1047 -88.41 42.87 44.16
N SER A 1048 -88.17 43.15 42.88
CA SER A 1048 -88.70 42.37 41.76
C SER A 1048 -87.69 42.44 40.62
N PRO A 1049 -86.60 41.64 40.71
CA PRO A 1049 -85.46 41.76 39.80
C PRO A 1049 -85.83 41.59 38.33
N GLU A 1050 -86.83 40.75 38.04
CA GLU A 1050 -87.33 40.51 36.69
C GLU A 1050 -88.01 41.74 36.06
N ASN A 1051 -88.71 42.54 36.87
CA ASN A 1051 -89.45 43.72 36.43
C ASN A 1051 -88.67 45.04 36.66
N ASP A 1052 -87.49 44.94 37.28
CA ASP A 1052 -86.58 46.04 37.51
C ASP A 1052 -85.73 46.25 36.25
N VAL A 1053 -86.33 46.93 35.28
CA VAL A 1053 -85.81 47.10 33.91
C VAL A 1053 -84.39 47.66 33.90
N ASN A 1054 -84.04 48.51 34.86
CA ASN A 1054 -82.70 49.09 34.96
C ASN A 1054 -81.83 48.46 36.06
N GLY A 1055 -82.32 47.52 36.87
CA GLY A 1055 -81.54 46.88 37.92
C GLY A 1055 -81.20 47.79 39.12
N SER A 1056 -82.04 48.79 39.41
CA SER A 1056 -81.82 49.76 40.50
C SER A 1056 -82.09 49.22 41.92
N GLY A 1057 -82.60 47.99 42.03
CA GLY A 1057 -82.94 47.32 43.28
C GLY A 1057 -84.43 47.41 43.65
N GLY A 1058 -85.29 47.91 42.76
CA GLY A 1058 -86.73 48.01 42.96
C GLY A 1058 -87.44 48.62 41.75
N VAL A 1059 -88.73 48.34 41.59
CA VAL A 1059 -89.49 48.77 40.40
C VAL A 1059 -90.11 50.13 40.64
N THR A 1060 -89.64 51.14 39.91
CA THR A 1060 -89.99 52.54 40.09
C THR A 1060 -90.76 53.12 38.89
N LEU A 1061 -91.04 54.43 38.94
CA LEU A 1061 -91.55 55.16 37.77
C LEU A 1061 -90.53 55.21 36.63
N VAL A 1062 -89.24 55.05 36.93
CA VAL A 1062 -88.19 55.02 35.91
C VAL A 1062 -88.35 53.76 35.04
N ASP A 1063 -88.57 52.60 35.65
CA ASP A 1063 -88.71 51.31 34.96
C ASP A 1063 -89.92 51.29 34.02
N THR A 1064 -91.08 51.74 34.51
CA THR A 1064 -92.30 51.89 33.69
C THR A 1064 -92.10 52.86 32.52
N THR A 1065 -91.27 53.89 32.71
CA THR A 1065 -90.90 54.83 31.65
C THR A 1065 -89.95 54.20 30.62
N LEU A 1066 -88.98 53.41 31.07
CA LEU A 1066 -87.99 52.76 30.19
C LEU A 1066 -88.64 51.69 29.32
N VAL A 1067 -89.44 50.79 29.87
CA VAL A 1067 -90.18 49.78 29.09
C VAL A 1067 -91.14 50.44 28.10
N THR A 1068 -91.82 51.52 28.50
CA THR A 1068 -92.75 52.24 27.60
C THR A 1068 -92.01 52.89 26.42
N ARG A 1069 -90.79 53.41 26.63
CA ARG A 1069 -89.96 53.97 25.55
C ARG A 1069 -89.38 52.90 24.63
N ALA A 1070 -89.19 51.68 25.13
CA ALA A 1070 -88.58 50.59 24.39
C ALA A 1070 -89.59 49.74 23.59
N LEU A 1071 -90.90 49.98 23.75
CA LEU A 1071 -91.96 49.28 23.00
C LEU A 1071 -91.70 49.21 21.49
N GLY A 1072 -91.83 48.01 20.94
CA GLY A 1072 -91.66 47.72 19.52
C GLY A 1072 -90.20 47.45 19.10
N ARG A 1073 -89.27 47.38 20.05
CA ARG A 1073 -87.90 46.91 19.81
C ARG A 1073 -87.85 45.39 19.94
N SER A 1074 -87.05 44.75 19.11
CA SER A 1074 -86.94 43.28 19.09
C SER A 1074 -85.56 42.85 18.60
N LEU A 1075 -85.13 41.68 19.05
CA LEU A 1075 -84.03 40.92 18.49
C LEU A 1075 -84.50 40.25 17.18
N LYS A 1076 -83.59 40.06 16.21
CA LYS A 1076 -83.90 39.32 14.98
C LYS A 1076 -84.12 37.84 15.30
N ASN A 1077 -85.20 37.27 14.73
CA ASN A 1077 -85.49 35.84 14.87
C ASN A 1077 -84.36 34.97 14.28
N GLY A 1078 -83.97 33.92 15.01
CA GLY A 1078 -83.03 32.89 14.55
C GLY A 1078 -81.56 33.15 14.88
N LEU A 1079 -81.25 34.15 15.71
CA LEU A 1079 -79.92 34.25 16.32
C LEU A 1079 -79.72 33.12 17.34
N ALA A 1080 -78.52 32.54 17.35
CA ALA A 1080 -78.16 31.50 18.31
C ALA A 1080 -78.02 32.12 19.71
N LEU A 1081 -78.78 31.62 20.67
CA LEU A 1081 -78.73 32.02 22.07
C LEU A 1081 -78.52 30.76 22.89
N ASP A 1082 -77.50 30.78 23.76
CA ASP A 1082 -77.36 29.76 24.80
C ASP A 1082 -78.22 30.19 25.98
N ASP A 1083 -79.44 29.66 26.03
CA ASP A 1083 -80.34 29.72 27.19
C ASP A 1083 -80.47 28.34 27.86
#